data_AF-B4HJ33-F1
#
_entry.id   AF-B4HJ33-F1
#
_cell.length_a   1.000
_cell.length_b   1.000
_cell.length_c   1.000
_cell.angle_alpha   90.00
_cell.angle_beta   90.00
_cell.angle_gamma   90.00
#
_symmetry.space_group_name_H-M   'P 1'
#
loop_
_entity.id
_entity.type
_entity.pdbx_description
1 polymer ?
#
loop_
_entity_poly.entity_id
_entity_poly.type
_entity_poly.pdbx_seq_one_letter_code
_entity_poly.pdbx_strand_id
1 'polypeptide(L)'
;MTNIAKKEPQQRGKHQLQNVRFYTIKPREIVSLAYSKSSKCLALSRATPVIELWNLEHTPYLDRVIHLPPYSHVESIAWAGNRLFSVDLSGNLIEWDVIKLKQRYEHSPTGNALWSIDVNPAETDIAVGSEEGHINILSIENDEITYKTLFNKQKGRVLCIKFDKTGTKLVTGTEGFIRIWNVLKGTTLHTMTLSEKDLIVWSLQVLSDNTIIAGDSAGFVTVWNAENATQIDSAQVMDKNVFALAVNNKEDRLVCSGMQPPLIRIFSKTKIKREESTSERWIKFLQRDAHKHYVKSLLVIDDQIYSGGMDGILTITSSERMQAHLSQHAPFLKGSVASMAISKKLLLLRYPNSVHLWRLGSVAPQGEEKQSWALPVGHTEEQLLEQTPQKLLQLNVKEDHFIESAAISPDANWICYSTLKELRISRLKSDPLQVERLVDDLPQELQPASHIIFTEQGDLVLLNPQNNHLSWFTLEEDLVTFKYTIDLSENCKNTISHLVISSHSEYIVAASSDHIISVWKLHGKQYKHLLNLPRHRAGTTALSMHEDYPRVVVAYANGQLVEYDLVNRIFTCETNEYLIPETRRHCISGISLDPQNRNIFIVHTEVNLYVLERDQHLDPKELVSTSKSKKLSNGNRSSVAGGSKGLSLKTSLSRQHLVHVSRLSPNELVNVSISTNNLLAPLPPPYRRKKFGAS
;
A
#
# COMPACT_ATOMS: atom_id res chain seq x y z
N MET A 1 -6.57 64.03 10.97
CA MET A 1 -6.78 63.01 12.02
C MET A 1 -7.31 61.77 11.33
N THR A 2 -6.56 60.68 11.48
CA THR A 2 -6.59 59.46 10.67
C THR A 2 -7.82 58.60 10.95
N ASN A 3 -8.58 58.32 9.88
CA ASN A 3 -9.63 57.31 9.85
C ASN A 3 -9.01 55.92 10.10
N ILE A 4 -9.23 55.38 11.29
CA ILE A 4 -8.94 53.99 11.61
C ILE A 4 -10.06 53.17 10.96
N ALA A 5 -9.75 52.59 9.79
CA ALA A 5 -10.57 51.55 9.20
C ALA A 5 -10.68 50.38 10.20
N LYS A 6 -11.90 50.10 10.65
CA LYS A 6 -12.23 48.90 11.42
C LYS A 6 -11.85 47.69 10.56
N LYS A 7 -10.77 46.99 10.93
CA LYS A 7 -10.54 45.62 10.48
C LYS A 7 -11.73 44.78 10.98
N GLU A 8 -12.44 44.14 10.07
CA GLU A 8 -13.37 43.07 10.39
C GLU A 8 -12.65 42.00 11.23
N PRO A 9 -13.32 41.38 12.21
CA PRO A 9 -12.75 40.26 12.93
C PRO A 9 -12.62 39.08 11.97
N GLN A 10 -11.42 38.82 11.46
CA GLN A 10 -11.11 37.58 10.74
C GLN A 10 -11.56 36.40 11.62
N GLN A 11 -12.48 35.59 11.11
CA GLN A 11 -12.92 34.33 11.73
C GLN A 11 -11.73 33.35 11.81
N ARG A 12 -10.85 33.51 12.81
CA ARG A 12 -9.64 32.68 12.97
C ARG A 12 -10.05 31.22 13.22
N GLY A 13 -9.65 30.31 12.32
CA GLY A 13 -9.70 28.86 12.52
C GLY A 13 -10.92 28.10 11.96
N LYS A 14 -11.82 28.74 11.20
CA LYS A 14 -12.90 28.04 10.50
C LYS A 14 -12.43 27.62 9.10
N HIS A 15 -12.50 26.31 8.79
CA HIS A 15 -12.25 25.78 7.45
C HIS A 15 -13.51 25.09 6.93
N GLN A 16 -13.84 25.34 5.66
CA GLN A 16 -14.87 24.61 4.95
C GLN A 16 -14.27 23.34 4.35
N LEU A 17 -14.95 22.21 4.54
CA LEU A 17 -14.48 20.91 4.11
C LEU A 17 -15.47 20.28 3.13
N GLN A 18 -15.07 20.18 1.86
CA GLN A 18 -15.86 19.50 0.83
C GLN A 18 -15.54 18.00 0.83
N ASN A 19 -16.53 17.17 1.18
CA ASN A 19 -16.35 15.71 1.22
C ASN A 19 -16.80 15.06 -0.10
N VAL A 20 -15.83 14.74 -0.96
CA VAL A 20 -16.03 13.98 -2.20
C VAL A 20 -16.14 12.49 -1.87
N ARG A 21 -17.33 11.91 -2.05
CA ARG A 21 -17.63 10.48 -1.78
C ARG A 21 -18.06 9.68 -3.01
N PHE A 22 -18.07 10.31 -4.18
CA PHE A 22 -18.43 9.66 -5.45
C PHE A 22 -17.24 8.96 -6.14
N TYR A 23 -16.03 9.09 -5.59
CA TYR A 23 -14.86 8.34 -6.08
C TYR A 23 -14.99 6.86 -5.69
N THR A 24 -15.03 5.96 -6.68
CA THR A 24 -15.29 4.52 -6.45
C THR A 24 -14.36 3.64 -7.28
N ILE A 25 -13.32 3.08 -6.66
CA ILE A 25 -12.43 2.10 -7.31
C ILE A 25 -13.07 0.71 -7.20
N LYS A 26 -12.96 -0.11 -8.24
CA LYS A 26 -13.34 -1.53 -8.15
C LYS A 26 -12.39 -2.27 -7.19
N PRO A 27 -12.91 -3.15 -6.31
CA PRO A 27 -12.07 -3.95 -5.44
C PRO A 27 -11.21 -4.88 -6.30
N ARG A 28 -9.95 -5.04 -5.91
CA ARG A 28 -8.96 -5.86 -6.61
C ARG A 28 -8.55 -6.99 -5.69
N GLU A 29 -9.06 -8.19 -5.98
CA GLU A 29 -8.85 -9.39 -5.17
C GLU A 29 -7.37 -9.60 -4.86
N ILE A 30 -7.09 -9.97 -3.61
CA ILE A 30 -5.75 -10.38 -3.16
C ILE A 30 -5.65 -11.90 -3.32
N VAL A 31 -4.72 -12.34 -4.15
CA VAL A 31 -4.59 -13.75 -4.56
C VAL A 31 -3.60 -14.48 -3.67
N SER A 32 -2.40 -13.94 -3.48
CA SER A 32 -1.35 -14.56 -2.67
C SER A 32 -0.57 -13.53 -1.85
N LEU A 33 -0.04 -13.98 -0.71
CA LEU A 33 0.73 -13.21 0.25
C LEU A 33 2.02 -13.96 0.58
N ALA A 34 3.16 -13.27 0.53
CA ALA A 34 4.45 -13.83 0.93
C ALA A 34 5.29 -12.77 1.66
N TYR A 35 5.96 -13.18 2.74
CA TYR A 35 6.76 -12.28 3.56
C TYR A 35 8.22 -12.69 3.60
N SER A 36 9.09 -11.69 3.42
CA SER A 36 10.53 -11.81 3.60
C SER A 36 10.92 -11.31 5.00
N LYS A 37 11.48 -12.21 5.81
CA LYS A 37 12.00 -11.88 7.15
C LYS A 37 13.23 -10.97 7.08
N SER A 38 14.08 -11.13 6.07
CA SER A 38 15.31 -10.36 5.90
C SER A 38 15.06 -8.91 5.52
N SER A 39 14.12 -8.66 4.61
CA SER A 39 13.77 -7.31 4.17
C SER A 39 12.58 -6.68 4.92
N LYS A 40 11.93 -7.45 5.82
CA LYS A 40 10.66 -7.09 6.47
C LYS A 40 9.61 -6.60 5.45
N CYS A 41 9.59 -7.20 4.28
CA CYS A 41 8.73 -6.84 3.16
C CYS A 41 7.65 -7.89 2.96
N LEU A 42 6.39 -7.46 2.87
CA LEU A 42 5.26 -8.28 2.46
C LEU A 42 4.99 -8.02 0.97
N ALA A 43 5.13 -9.06 0.16
CA ALA A 43 4.65 -9.08 -1.21
C ALA A 43 3.21 -9.56 -1.24
N LEU A 44 2.40 -8.90 -2.06
CA LEU A 44 0.98 -9.16 -2.23
C LEU A 44 0.66 -9.16 -3.72
N SER A 45 0.17 -10.29 -4.24
CA SER A 45 -0.32 -10.37 -5.62
C SER A 45 -1.81 -10.07 -5.68
N ARG A 46 -2.23 -9.36 -6.72
CA ARG A 46 -3.64 -9.10 -7.00
C ARG A 46 -4.11 -9.89 -8.21
N ALA A 47 -5.43 -10.02 -8.37
CA ALA A 47 -6.03 -10.51 -9.62
C ALA A 47 -5.79 -9.54 -10.81
N THR A 48 -5.48 -8.28 -10.52
CA THR A 48 -4.97 -7.31 -11.49
C THR A 48 -3.48 -7.47 -11.72
N PRO A 49 -2.92 -7.03 -12.86
CA PRO A 49 -1.51 -7.23 -13.23
C PRO A 49 -0.54 -6.36 -12.40
N VAL A 50 -0.53 -6.57 -11.09
CA VAL A 50 0.23 -5.79 -10.11
C VAL A 50 0.64 -6.68 -8.94
N ILE A 51 1.91 -6.55 -8.52
CA ILE A 51 2.40 -7.02 -7.23
C ILE A 51 2.72 -5.80 -6.36
N GLU A 52 2.15 -5.76 -5.16
CA GLU A 52 2.40 -4.70 -4.19
C GLU A 52 3.47 -5.14 -3.19
N LEU A 53 4.40 -4.23 -2.88
CA LEU A 53 5.44 -4.42 -1.88
C LEU A 53 5.17 -3.50 -0.69
N TRP A 54 4.85 -4.11 0.44
CA TRP A 54 4.51 -3.45 1.69
C TRP A 54 5.68 -3.54 2.66
N ASN A 55 6.12 -2.40 3.18
CA ASN A 55 7.15 -2.36 4.22
C ASN A 55 6.48 -2.54 5.60
N LEU A 56 6.95 -3.53 6.35
CA LEU A 56 6.44 -3.89 7.68
C LEU A 56 7.45 -3.62 8.81
N GLU A 57 8.50 -2.84 8.56
CA GLU A 57 9.50 -2.54 9.59
C GLU A 57 8.95 -1.68 10.73
N HIS A 58 8.06 -0.74 10.39
CA HIS A 58 7.34 0.12 11.33
C HIS A 58 5.83 -0.04 11.11
N THR A 59 5.08 1.06 10.97
CA THR A 59 3.68 0.96 10.57
C THR A 59 3.60 0.46 9.13
N PRO A 60 2.76 -0.54 8.84
CA PRO A 60 2.56 -1.05 7.48
C PRO A 60 2.18 0.06 6.49
N TYR A 61 2.92 0.14 5.38
CA TYR A 61 2.59 1.04 4.27
C TYR A 61 2.98 0.45 2.92
N LEU A 62 2.26 0.85 1.87
CA LEU A 62 2.57 0.48 0.48
C LEU A 62 3.80 1.26 0.01
N ASP A 63 4.92 0.57 -0.13
CA ASP A 63 6.21 1.17 -0.48
C ASP A 63 6.38 1.25 -2.00
N ARG A 64 6.31 0.10 -2.67
CA ARG A 64 6.52 -0.01 -4.13
C ARG A 64 5.45 -0.90 -4.78
N VAL A 65 5.32 -0.73 -6.10
CA VAL A 65 4.37 -1.48 -6.92
C VAL A 65 5.09 -1.97 -8.17
N ILE A 66 5.05 -3.27 -8.42
CA ILE A 66 5.56 -3.89 -9.64
C ILE A 66 4.38 -4.09 -10.59
N HIS A 67 4.49 -3.55 -11.80
CA HIS A 67 3.49 -3.75 -12.83
C HIS A 67 3.84 -4.97 -13.69
N LEU A 68 2.86 -5.88 -13.82
CA LEU A 68 3.00 -7.10 -14.59
C LEU A 68 2.66 -6.84 -16.07
N PRO A 69 3.18 -7.67 -17.01
CA PRO A 69 2.71 -7.67 -18.38
C PRO A 69 1.19 -7.85 -18.46
N PRO A 70 0.52 -7.29 -19.48
CA PRO A 70 -0.89 -7.54 -19.72
C PRO A 70 -1.19 -9.05 -19.74
N TYR A 71 -2.33 -9.44 -19.16
CA TYR A 71 -2.80 -10.83 -19.08
C TYR A 71 -1.96 -11.79 -18.21
N SER A 72 -0.94 -11.29 -17.48
CA SER A 72 -0.29 -12.10 -16.44
C SER A 72 -1.20 -12.20 -15.21
N HIS A 73 -1.51 -13.43 -14.81
CA HIS A 73 -2.34 -13.76 -13.66
C HIS A 73 -1.52 -14.54 -12.64
N VAL A 74 -0.93 -13.82 -11.69
CA VAL A 74 -0.06 -14.41 -10.65
C VAL A 74 -0.92 -15.11 -9.60
N GLU A 75 -0.81 -16.44 -9.53
CA GLU A 75 -1.54 -17.25 -8.55
C GLU A 75 -0.76 -17.43 -7.25
N SER A 76 0.57 -17.47 -7.31
CA SER A 76 1.37 -17.64 -6.10
C SER A 76 2.72 -16.92 -6.17
N ILE A 77 3.20 -16.50 -5.01
CA ILE A 77 4.43 -15.75 -4.82
C ILE A 77 5.23 -16.34 -3.66
N ALA A 78 6.55 -16.25 -3.74
CA ALA A 78 7.45 -16.71 -2.68
C ALA A 78 8.71 -15.84 -2.60
N TRP A 79 9.26 -15.74 -1.40
CA TRP A 79 10.55 -15.09 -1.14
C TRP A 79 11.63 -16.14 -0.86
N ALA A 80 12.82 -15.92 -1.42
CA ALA A 80 14.06 -16.55 -0.99
C ALA A 80 15.01 -15.44 -0.55
N GLY A 81 15.11 -15.19 0.76
CA GLY A 81 15.79 -14.03 1.30
C GLY A 81 15.20 -12.72 0.77
N ASN A 82 15.97 -12.02 -0.06
CA ASN A 82 15.57 -10.75 -0.71
C ASN A 82 15.16 -10.92 -2.19
N ARG A 83 15.09 -12.14 -2.72
CA ARG A 83 14.63 -12.43 -4.09
C ARG A 83 13.16 -12.80 -4.08
N LEU A 84 12.39 -12.15 -4.96
CA LEU A 84 10.95 -12.36 -5.09
C LEU A 84 10.66 -13.16 -6.36
N PHE A 85 9.91 -14.24 -6.20
CA PHE A 85 9.46 -15.09 -7.29
C PHE A 85 7.93 -15.11 -7.37
N SER A 86 7.41 -15.22 -8.59
CA SER A 86 5.99 -15.43 -8.84
C SER A 86 5.79 -16.53 -9.86
N VAL A 87 4.66 -17.23 -9.75
CA VAL A 87 4.17 -18.14 -10.78
C VAL A 87 2.81 -17.68 -11.28
N ASP A 88 2.60 -17.81 -12.59
CA ASP A 88 1.35 -17.41 -13.23
C ASP A 88 0.65 -18.53 -14.01
N LEU A 89 -0.61 -18.29 -14.34
CA LEU A 89 -1.43 -19.21 -15.14
C LEU A 89 -1.00 -19.30 -16.61
N SER A 90 -0.08 -18.45 -17.06
CA SER A 90 0.49 -18.51 -18.41
C SER A 90 1.62 -19.54 -18.51
N GLY A 91 2.07 -20.08 -17.39
CA GLY A 91 3.12 -21.10 -17.34
C GLY A 91 4.49 -20.57 -16.97
N ASN A 92 4.58 -19.32 -16.48
CA ASN A 92 5.84 -18.65 -16.25
C ASN A 92 6.18 -18.56 -14.76
N LEU A 93 7.43 -18.90 -14.45
CA LEU A 93 8.12 -18.57 -13.21
C LEU A 93 8.96 -17.31 -13.46
N ILE A 94 8.67 -16.24 -12.75
CA ILE A 94 9.32 -14.94 -12.93
C ILE A 94 10.03 -14.54 -11.63
N GLU A 95 11.31 -14.17 -11.75
CA GLU A 95 12.03 -13.44 -10.69
C GLU A 95 11.94 -11.94 -10.95
N TRP A 96 11.68 -11.19 -9.88
CA TRP A 96 11.48 -9.74 -9.94
C TRP A 96 12.66 -8.97 -9.37
N ASP A 97 13.13 -7.96 -10.11
CA ASP A 97 14.01 -6.92 -9.57
C ASP A 97 13.16 -5.94 -8.75
N VAL A 98 13.21 -6.07 -7.42
CA VAL A 98 12.43 -5.25 -6.49
C VAL A 98 12.93 -3.80 -6.36
N ILE A 99 14.11 -3.49 -6.91
CA ILE A 99 14.70 -2.15 -6.93
C ILE A 99 14.28 -1.42 -8.20
N LYS A 100 14.47 -2.05 -9.37
CA LYS A 100 14.09 -1.48 -10.68
C LYS A 100 12.61 -1.68 -11.03
N LEU A 101 11.90 -2.51 -10.26
CA LEU A 101 10.48 -2.84 -10.44
C LEU A 101 10.17 -3.43 -11.82
N LYS A 102 11.04 -4.31 -12.30
CA LYS A 102 10.93 -5.00 -13.60
C LYS A 102 11.19 -6.50 -13.44
N GLN A 103 10.74 -7.28 -14.41
CA GLN A 103 11.11 -8.69 -14.54
C GLN A 103 12.63 -8.81 -14.71
N ARG A 104 13.25 -9.72 -13.95
CA ARG A 104 14.69 -9.99 -13.99
C ARG A 104 14.97 -11.23 -14.84
N TYR A 105 14.32 -12.35 -14.50
CA TYR A 105 14.42 -13.61 -15.22
C TYR A 105 13.02 -14.22 -15.40
N GLU A 106 12.82 -14.88 -16.54
CA GLU A 106 11.59 -15.60 -16.88
C GLU A 106 11.97 -17.03 -17.29
N HIS A 107 11.32 -18.00 -16.67
CA HIS A 107 11.46 -19.42 -16.97
C HIS A 107 10.08 -20.00 -17.20
N SER A 108 9.97 -20.96 -18.11
CA SER A 108 8.70 -21.67 -18.36
C SER A 108 8.85 -23.14 -17.98
N PRO A 109 8.68 -23.49 -16.68
CA PRO A 109 8.65 -24.88 -16.22
C PRO A 109 7.66 -25.75 -16.99
N THR A 110 7.87 -27.07 -16.95
CA THR A 110 6.99 -28.01 -17.67
C THR A 110 5.61 -28.09 -17.02
N GLY A 111 4.56 -28.16 -17.85
CA GLY A 111 3.20 -28.45 -17.41
C GLY A 111 2.20 -27.30 -17.45
N ASN A 112 2.43 -26.33 -18.35
CA ASN A 112 1.54 -25.19 -18.64
C ASN A 112 1.27 -24.35 -17.39
N ALA A 113 0.01 -23.98 -17.12
CA ALA A 113 -0.37 -23.13 -16.00
C ALA A 113 0.23 -23.59 -14.67
N LEU A 114 0.85 -22.66 -13.94
CA LEU A 114 1.51 -22.91 -12.66
C LEU A 114 0.62 -22.39 -11.53
N TRP A 115 0.38 -23.23 -10.53
CA TRP A 115 -0.57 -22.94 -9.45
C TRP A 115 0.11 -22.65 -8.12
N SER A 116 1.23 -23.31 -7.84
CA SER A 116 1.86 -23.28 -6.53
C SER A 116 3.37 -23.19 -6.65
N ILE A 117 3.96 -22.47 -5.70
CA ILE A 117 5.40 -22.30 -5.55
C ILE A 117 5.74 -22.39 -4.07
N ASP A 118 6.87 -23.00 -3.75
CA ASP A 118 7.48 -22.95 -2.42
C ASP A 118 9.00 -22.95 -2.53
N VAL A 119 9.66 -22.28 -1.58
CA VAL A 119 11.12 -22.20 -1.49
C VAL A 119 11.56 -23.12 -0.34
N ASN A 120 12.62 -23.89 -0.54
CA ASN A 120 13.12 -24.76 0.51
C ASN A 120 13.70 -23.93 1.69
N PRO A 121 13.79 -24.50 2.91
CA PRO A 121 14.27 -23.75 4.08
C PRO A 121 15.72 -23.24 3.97
N ALA A 122 16.55 -23.88 3.14
CA ALA A 122 17.92 -23.46 2.87
C ALA A 122 18.02 -22.34 1.81
N GLU A 123 16.90 -21.96 1.18
CA GLU A 123 16.82 -20.95 0.11
C GLU A 123 17.71 -21.27 -1.12
N THR A 124 17.92 -22.56 -1.40
CA THR A 124 18.70 -23.07 -2.53
C THR A 124 17.84 -23.59 -3.68
N ASP A 125 16.59 -23.99 -3.39
CA ASP A 125 15.71 -24.67 -4.33
C ASP A 125 14.28 -24.13 -4.28
N ILE A 126 13.64 -24.11 -5.45
CA ILE A 126 12.23 -23.78 -5.62
C ILE A 126 11.50 -24.99 -6.19
N ALA A 127 10.35 -25.32 -5.60
CA ALA A 127 9.40 -26.28 -6.14
C ALA A 127 8.21 -25.57 -6.76
N VAL A 128 7.83 -25.96 -7.97
CA VAL A 128 6.71 -25.38 -8.72
C VAL A 128 5.74 -26.48 -9.15
N GLY A 129 4.46 -26.26 -8.86
CA GLY A 129 3.36 -27.17 -9.18
C GLY A 129 2.51 -26.70 -10.35
N SER A 130 2.20 -27.60 -11.27
CA SER A 130 1.47 -27.29 -12.50
C SER A 130 0.04 -27.85 -12.55
N GLU A 131 -0.75 -27.32 -13.48
CA GLU A 131 -2.10 -27.78 -13.83
C GLU A 131 -2.12 -29.26 -14.23
N GLU A 132 -1.11 -29.71 -14.96
CA GLU A 132 -1.02 -31.09 -15.46
C GLU A 132 -0.44 -32.08 -14.45
N GLY A 133 -0.18 -31.67 -13.21
CA GLY A 133 0.36 -32.56 -12.18
C GLY A 133 1.88 -32.73 -12.25
N HIS A 134 2.60 -31.85 -12.95
CA HIS A 134 4.06 -31.81 -12.91
C HIS A 134 4.54 -31.05 -11.67
N ILE A 135 5.65 -31.53 -11.09
CA ILE A 135 6.37 -30.83 -10.02
C ILE A 135 7.78 -30.58 -10.53
N ASN A 136 8.12 -29.31 -10.75
CA ASN A 136 9.41 -28.88 -11.25
C ASN A 136 10.26 -28.40 -10.07
N ILE A 137 11.50 -28.89 -9.97
CA ILE A 137 12.49 -28.38 -9.01
C ILE A 137 13.54 -27.58 -9.75
N LEU A 138 13.79 -26.35 -9.30
CA LEU A 138 14.78 -25.44 -9.86
C LEU A 138 15.75 -25.00 -8.76
N SER A 139 17.05 -24.98 -9.05
CA SER A 139 18.06 -24.36 -8.19
C SER A 139 18.00 -22.86 -8.32
N ILE A 140 18.15 -22.16 -7.21
CA ILE A 140 18.29 -20.70 -7.15
C ILE A 140 19.64 -20.26 -6.57
N GLU A 141 20.62 -21.16 -6.50
CA GLU A 141 21.96 -20.86 -6.04
C GLU A 141 22.70 -19.91 -6.99
N ASN A 142 23.70 -19.19 -6.46
CA ASN A 142 24.56 -18.28 -7.21
C ASN A 142 23.82 -17.15 -7.97
N ASP A 143 22.63 -16.76 -7.49
CA ASP A 143 21.84 -15.68 -8.08
C ASP A 143 21.35 -15.95 -9.52
N GLU A 144 21.31 -17.24 -9.89
CA GLU A 144 20.77 -17.74 -11.15
C GLU A 144 19.59 -18.67 -10.88
N ILE A 145 18.84 -19.03 -11.92
CA ILE A 145 17.78 -20.04 -11.85
C ILE A 145 18.11 -21.14 -12.84
N THR A 146 18.33 -22.35 -12.34
CA THR A 146 18.69 -23.51 -13.17
C THR A 146 17.73 -24.66 -12.92
N TYR A 147 17.30 -25.32 -13.99
CA TYR A 147 16.41 -26.46 -13.88
C TYR A 147 17.16 -27.66 -13.29
N LYS A 148 16.64 -28.25 -12.21
CA LYS A 148 17.26 -29.41 -11.53
C LYS A 148 16.60 -30.72 -11.95
N THR A 149 15.31 -30.89 -11.69
CA THR A 149 14.63 -32.17 -11.92
C THR A 149 13.12 -32.04 -12.07
N LEU A 150 12.51 -33.03 -12.74
CA LEU A 150 11.06 -33.25 -12.82
C LEU A 150 10.71 -34.44 -11.93
N PHE A 151 9.72 -34.30 -11.05
CA PHE A 151 9.21 -35.48 -10.34
C PHE A 151 8.25 -36.27 -11.23
N ASN A 152 7.96 -37.51 -10.82
CA ASN A 152 6.98 -38.33 -11.52
C ASN A 152 5.64 -37.61 -11.60
N LYS A 153 5.05 -37.58 -12.80
CA LYS A 153 3.76 -36.93 -13.05
C LYS A 153 2.67 -37.55 -12.16
N GLN A 154 1.97 -36.71 -11.41
CA GLN A 154 0.78 -37.10 -10.66
C GLN A 154 -0.50 -36.77 -11.42
N LYS A 155 -1.61 -37.44 -11.07
CA LYS A 155 -2.92 -37.13 -11.63
C LYS A 155 -3.53 -35.94 -10.90
N GLY A 156 -4.01 -34.96 -11.68
CA GLY A 156 -4.68 -33.77 -11.17
C GLY A 156 -3.74 -32.60 -10.92
N ARG A 157 -4.33 -31.42 -10.71
CA ARG A 157 -3.64 -30.14 -10.53
C ARG A 157 -2.88 -30.12 -9.21
N VAL A 158 -1.66 -29.56 -9.22
CA VAL A 158 -0.88 -29.37 -7.99
C VAL A 158 -1.17 -27.99 -7.40
N LEU A 159 -2.22 -27.91 -6.58
CA LEU A 159 -2.75 -26.64 -6.08
C LEU A 159 -1.97 -26.06 -4.89
N CYS A 160 -1.31 -26.92 -4.12
CA CYS A 160 -0.46 -26.50 -3.02
C CYS A 160 0.77 -27.41 -2.88
N ILE A 161 1.90 -26.79 -2.55
CA ILE A 161 3.19 -27.43 -2.36
C ILE A 161 3.85 -26.81 -1.13
N LYS A 162 4.47 -27.66 -0.29
CA LYS A 162 5.33 -27.22 0.80
C LYS A 162 6.53 -28.13 0.99
N PHE A 163 7.71 -27.54 1.16
CA PHE A 163 8.87 -28.26 1.68
C PHE A 163 8.69 -28.56 3.17
N ASP A 164 9.28 -29.65 3.62
CA ASP A 164 9.49 -29.88 5.04
C ASP A 164 10.63 -29.00 5.57
N LYS A 165 10.79 -28.92 6.90
CA LYS A 165 11.84 -28.08 7.51
C LYS A 165 13.27 -28.51 7.17
N THR A 166 13.47 -29.76 6.74
CA THR A 166 14.80 -30.24 6.32
C THR A 166 15.09 -29.97 4.85
N GLY A 167 14.06 -29.68 4.04
CA GLY A 167 14.17 -29.58 2.58
C GLY A 167 14.33 -30.92 1.86
N THR A 168 14.31 -32.04 2.57
CA THR A 168 14.50 -33.38 1.99
C THR A 168 13.19 -34.02 1.51
N LYS A 169 12.06 -33.53 2.02
CA LYS A 169 10.72 -33.99 1.64
C LYS A 169 9.90 -32.83 1.08
N LEU A 170 9.06 -33.14 0.12
CA LEU A 170 8.08 -32.20 -0.43
C LEU A 170 6.69 -32.78 -0.25
N VAL A 171 5.74 -31.97 0.19
CA VAL A 171 4.34 -32.36 0.34
C VAL A 171 3.50 -31.61 -0.67
N THR A 172 2.66 -32.32 -1.41
CA THR A 172 1.79 -31.74 -2.44
C THR A 172 0.34 -32.14 -2.23
N GLY A 173 -0.58 -31.18 -2.40
CA GLY A 173 -2.02 -31.44 -2.42
C GLY A 173 -2.58 -31.41 -3.84
N THR A 174 -3.35 -32.45 -4.19
CA THR A 174 -4.12 -32.55 -5.43
C THR A 174 -5.58 -32.89 -5.10
N GLU A 175 -6.41 -33.10 -6.12
CA GLU A 175 -7.75 -33.67 -5.94
C GLU A 175 -7.65 -35.07 -5.30
N GLY A 176 -8.31 -35.27 -4.16
CA GLY A 176 -8.44 -36.51 -3.40
C GLY A 176 -7.21 -36.99 -2.64
N PHE A 177 -6.03 -36.39 -2.89
CA PHE A 177 -4.76 -36.93 -2.42
C PHE A 177 -3.82 -35.87 -1.87
N ILE A 178 -3.09 -36.26 -0.82
CA ILE A 178 -1.90 -35.57 -0.34
C ILE A 178 -0.72 -36.52 -0.53
N ARG A 179 0.34 -36.08 -1.20
CA ARG A 179 1.52 -36.90 -1.48
C ARG A 179 2.76 -36.34 -0.80
N ILE A 180 3.59 -37.24 -0.28
CA ILE A 180 4.91 -36.93 0.27
C ILE A 180 5.94 -37.46 -0.72
N TRP A 181 6.89 -36.63 -1.10
CA TRP A 181 7.92 -36.91 -2.10
C TRP A 181 9.30 -36.86 -1.46
N ASN A 182 10.20 -37.69 -1.97
CA ASN A 182 11.63 -37.56 -1.68
C ASN A 182 12.23 -36.57 -2.67
N VAL A 183 12.79 -35.46 -2.18
CA VAL A 183 13.30 -34.39 -3.05
C VAL A 183 14.51 -34.83 -3.88
N LEU A 184 15.41 -35.64 -3.30
CA LEU A 184 16.61 -36.12 -3.98
C LEU A 184 16.27 -37.12 -5.10
N LYS A 185 15.30 -38.01 -4.86
CA LYS A 185 14.93 -39.08 -5.81
C LYS A 185 13.82 -38.67 -6.78
N GLY A 186 13.03 -37.65 -6.45
CA GLY A 186 11.84 -37.25 -7.20
C GLY A 186 10.71 -38.28 -7.21
N THR A 187 10.72 -39.22 -6.25
CA THR A 187 9.74 -40.29 -6.14
C THR A 187 8.78 -40.08 -4.98
N THR A 188 7.54 -40.56 -5.13
CA THR A 188 6.53 -40.53 -4.06
C THR A 188 6.90 -41.54 -2.97
N LEU A 189 6.98 -41.08 -1.73
CA LEU A 189 7.16 -41.90 -0.54
C LEU A 189 5.81 -42.42 -0.02
N HIS A 190 4.84 -41.51 0.10
CA HIS A 190 3.51 -41.83 0.64
C HIS A 190 2.43 -41.11 -0.16
N THR A 191 1.27 -41.76 -0.30
CA THR A 191 0.04 -41.18 -0.83
C THR A 191 -1.06 -41.35 0.21
N MET A 192 -1.52 -40.23 0.76
CA MET A 192 -2.60 -40.15 1.73
C MET A 192 -3.89 -39.80 1.00
N THR A 193 -4.95 -40.57 1.24
CA THR A 193 -6.25 -40.37 0.56
C THR A 193 -7.22 -39.68 1.51
N LEU A 194 -7.92 -38.66 1.01
CA LEU A 194 -9.00 -38.01 1.76
C LEU A 194 -10.23 -38.93 1.87
N SER A 195 -11.20 -38.56 2.72
CA SER A 195 -12.43 -39.33 2.92
C SER A 195 -13.22 -39.56 1.63
N GLU A 196 -13.21 -38.59 0.72
CA GLU A 196 -13.85 -38.65 -0.58
C GLU A 196 -12.84 -38.30 -1.68
N LYS A 197 -12.98 -38.94 -2.86
CA LYS A 197 -12.01 -38.82 -3.96
C LYS A 197 -12.07 -37.49 -4.72
N ASP A 198 -13.20 -36.79 -4.63
CA ASP A 198 -13.45 -35.57 -5.41
C ASP A 198 -13.15 -34.29 -4.60
N LEU A 199 -12.60 -34.43 -3.39
CA LEU A 199 -12.24 -33.30 -2.54
C LEU A 199 -10.96 -32.64 -3.03
N ILE A 200 -10.97 -31.31 -3.10
CA ILE A 200 -9.83 -30.53 -3.58
C ILE A 200 -9.02 -30.06 -2.36
N VAL A 201 -7.73 -30.37 -2.31
CA VAL A 201 -6.82 -29.80 -1.29
C VAL A 201 -6.37 -28.42 -1.75
N TRP A 202 -6.89 -27.37 -1.11
CA TRP A 202 -6.59 -25.98 -1.48
C TRP A 202 -5.33 -25.45 -0.82
N SER A 203 -5.08 -25.83 0.43
CA SER A 203 -3.99 -25.29 1.23
C SER A 203 -3.34 -26.35 2.08
N LEU A 204 -2.03 -26.17 2.32
CA LEU A 204 -1.19 -27.13 3.03
C LEU A 204 -0.13 -26.42 3.86
N GLN A 205 0.18 -26.97 5.03
CA GLN A 205 1.29 -26.56 5.89
C GLN A 205 2.02 -27.80 6.43
N VAL A 206 3.35 -27.71 6.54
CA VAL A 206 4.21 -28.76 7.10
C VAL A 206 4.94 -28.19 8.31
N LEU A 207 4.76 -28.84 9.46
CA LEU A 207 5.34 -28.43 10.74
C LEU A 207 6.72 -29.07 10.96
N SER A 208 7.45 -28.56 11.94
CA SER A 208 8.76 -29.07 12.35
C SER A 208 8.73 -30.48 12.94
N ASP A 209 7.59 -30.90 13.48
CA ASP A 209 7.36 -32.24 14.03
C ASP A 209 6.86 -33.24 12.97
N ASN A 210 7.03 -32.94 11.68
CA ASN A 210 6.53 -33.73 10.56
C ASN A 210 4.99 -33.87 10.51
N THR A 211 4.24 -33.02 11.21
CA THR A 211 2.78 -32.94 11.04
C THR A 211 2.44 -32.18 9.76
N ILE A 212 1.52 -32.74 8.97
CA ILE A 212 0.93 -32.09 7.79
C ILE A 212 -0.48 -31.64 8.14
N ILE A 213 -0.79 -30.37 7.86
CA ILE A 213 -2.13 -29.80 8.01
C ILE A 213 -2.63 -29.44 6.61
N ALA A 214 -3.81 -29.94 6.25
CA ALA A 214 -4.41 -29.71 4.94
C ALA A 214 -5.85 -29.20 5.06
N GLY A 215 -6.22 -28.26 4.19
CA GLY A 215 -7.55 -27.68 4.10
C GLY A 215 -8.21 -28.03 2.77
N ASP A 216 -9.45 -28.49 2.80
CA ASP A 216 -10.14 -29.03 1.62
C ASP A 216 -11.38 -28.25 1.17
N SER A 217 -11.97 -28.68 0.04
CA SER A 217 -13.18 -28.09 -0.54
C SER A 217 -14.45 -28.34 0.28
N ALA A 218 -14.49 -29.37 1.14
CA ALA A 218 -15.61 -29.66 2.04
C ALA A 218 -15.60 -28.82 3.31
N GLY A 219 -14.57 -27.98 3.52
CA GLY A 219 -14.46 -27.14 4.71
C GLY A 219 -13.79 -27.84 5.89
N PHE A 220 -13.15 -28.98 5.66
CA PHE A 220 -12.40 -29.69 6.70
C PHE A 220 -10.94 -29.22 6.75
N VAL A 221 -10.42 -29.20 7.96
CA VAL A 221 -8.97 -29.21 8.21
C VAL A 221 -8.61 -30.59 8.73
N THR A 222 -7.71 -31.26 8.02
CA THR A 222 -7.20 -32.58 8.37
C THR A 222 -5.75 -32.50 8.81
N VAL A 223 -5.40 -33.31 9.79
CA VAL A 223 -4.06 -33.33 10.39
C VAL A 223 -3.49 -34.74 10.22
N TRP A 224 -2.28 -34.83 9.69
CA TRP A 224 -1.64 -36.09 9.32
C TRP A 224 -0.24 -36.18 9.92
N ASN A 225 0.17 -37.38 10.30
CA ASN A 225 1.55 -37.65 10.66
C ASN A 225 2.30 -38.11 9.41
N ALA A 226 3.35 -37.38 9.01
CA ALA A 226 4.09 -37.67 7.78
C ALA A 226 5.04 -38.88 7.89
N GLU A 227 5.36 -39.37 9.10
CA GLU A 227 6.23 -40.53 9.29
C GLU A 227 5.52 -41.84 8.99
N ASN A 228 4.28 -41.96 9.43
CA ASN A 228 3.44 -43.14 9.23
C ASN A 228 2.35 -42.94 8.16
N ALA A 229 2.21 -41.73 7.62
CA ALA A 229 1.20 -41.34 6.63
C ALA A 229 -0.25 -41.59 7.10
N THR A 230 -0.52 -41.41 8.40
CA THR A 230 -1.85 -41.61 8.99
C THR A 230 -2.52 -40.31 9.38
N GLN A 231 -3.86 -40.29 9.29
CA GLN A 231 -4.66 -39.18 9.75
C GLN A 231 -4.77 -39.19 11.28
N ILE A 232 -4.36 -38.10 11.92
CA ILE A 232 -4.44 -37.90 13.37
C ILE A 232 -5.78 -37.26 13.76
N ASP A 233 -6.20 -36.24 12.99
CA ASP A 233 -7.38 -35.45 13.33
C ASP A 233 -8.15 -34.98 12.08
N SER A 234 -9.42 -34.68 12.28
CA SER A 234 -10.32 -34.12 11.27
C SER A 234 -11.35 -33.23 11.94
N ALA A 235 -11.41 -31.97 11.52
CA ALA A 235 -12.39 -31.02 12.03
C ALA A 235 -13.03 -30.24 10.89
N GLN A 236 -14.37 -30.20 10.86
CA GLN A 236 -15.09 -29.29 9.97
C GLN A 236 -14.99 -27.87 10.52
N VAL A 237 -14.15 -27.06 9.88
CA VAL A 237 -13.86 -25.69 10.30
C VAL A 237 -14.61 -24.67 9.47
N MET A 238 -15.19 -25.02 8.34
CA MET A 238 -15.96 -24.14 7.49
C MET A 238 -17.09 -24.93 6.84
N ASP A 239 -18.07 -24.25 6.26
CA ASP A 239 -19.15 -24.94 5.55
C ASP A 239 -18.63 -25.48 4.21
N LYS A 240 -17.75 -24.72 3.55
CA LYS A 240 -17.08 -25.08 2.29
C LYS A 240 -15.75 -24.34 2.13
N ASN A 241 -14.84 -24.97 1.37
CA ASN A 241 -13.57 -24.42 0.85
C ASN A 241 -12.70 -23.73 1.90
N VAL A 242 -11.69 -24.44 2.41
CA VAL A 242 -10.60 -23.86 3.20
C VAL A 242 -9.48 -23.40 2.27
N PHE A 243 -9.62 -22.20 1.71
CA PHE A 243 -8.66 -21.67 0.72
C PHE A 243 -7.28 -21.39 1.30
N ALA A 244 -7.18 -21.01 2.57
CA ALA A 244 -5.93 -20.57 3.16
C ALA A 244 -5.69 -21.18 4.54
N LEU A 245 -4.44 -21.61 4.76
CA LEU A 245 -3.90 -22.06 6.04
C LEU A 245 -2.57 -21.36 6.30
N ALA A 246 -2.36 -20.90 7.53
CA ALA A 246 -1.11 -20.32 7.96
C ALA A 246 -0.81 -20.70 9.40
N VAL A 247 0.48 -20.91 9.70
CA VAL A 247 0.97 -21.30 11.03
C VAL A 247 2.02 -20.28 11.47
N ASN A 248 2.04 -19.92 12.76
CA ASN A 248 3.04 -19.00 13.28
C ASN A 248 4.41 -19.67 13.45
N ASN A 249 5.46 -18.86 13.65
CA ASN A 249 6.84 -19.35 13.80
C ASN A 249 7.03 -20.34 14.97
N LYS A 250 6.23 -20.20 16.03
CA LYS A 250 6.28 -21.09 17.22
C LYS A 250 5.50 -22.39 17.02
N GLU A 251 4.76 -22.52 15.92
CA GLU A 251 3.90 -23.66 15.59
C GLU A 251 2.86 -24.00 16.66
N ASP A 252 2.40 -23.00 17.42
CA ASP A 252 1.37 -23.13 18.46
C ASP A 252 0.05 -22.45 18.07
N ARG A 253 0.02 -21.73 16.94
CA ARG A 253 -1.18 -21.13 16.35
C ARG A 253 -1.34 -21.55 14.90
N LEU A 254 -2.50 -22.12 14.59
CA LEU A 254 -2.96 -22.41 13.24
C LEU A 254 -4.11 -21.47 12.91
N VAL A 255 -4.05 -20.80 11.76
CA VAL A 255 -5.07 -19.91 11.26
C VAL A 255 -5.61 -20.45 9.95
N CYS A 256 -6.93 -20.52 9.82
CA CYS A 256 -7.60 -20.94 8.60
C CYS A 256 -8.72 -19.98 8.21
N SER A 257 -8.93 -19.83 6.91
CA SER A 257 -10.04 -19.08 6.34
C SER A 257 -10.37 -19.59 4.94
N GLY A 258 -11.45 -19.10 4.37
CA GLY A 258 -11.98 -19.64 3.13
C GLY A 258 -13.29 -18.99 2.68
N MET A 259 -14.13 -19.76 2.01
CA MET A 259 -15.30 -19.24 1.31
C MET A 259 -16.48 -18.89 2.21
N GLN A 260 -17.00 -19.89 2.94
CA GLN A 260 -18.24 -19.76 3.68
C GLN A 260 -18.15 -20.42 5.06
N PRO A 261 -18.37 -19.68 6.15
CA PRO A 261 -18.40 -18.21 6.25
C PRO A 261 -16.98 -17.63 6.10
N PRO A 262 -16.80 -16.35 5.66
CA PRO A 262 -15.49 -15.71 5.49
C PRO A 262 -14.83 -15.31 6.82
N LEU A 263 -14.73 -16.26 7.75
CA LEU A 263 -14.23 -16.06 9.10
C LEU A 263 -12.80 -16.53 9.20
N ILE A 264 -11.97 -15.74 9.87
CA ILE A 264 -10.64 -16.15 10.27
C ILE A 264 -10.79 -16.95 11.56
N ARG A 265 -10.56 -18.26 11.49
CA ARG A 265 -10.56 -19.14 12.67
C ARG A 265 -9.13 -19.42 13.10
N ILE A 266 -8.90 -19.34 14.40
CA ILE A 266 -7.59 -19.51 15.02
C ILE A 266 -7.69 -20.70 15.96
N PHE A 267 -6.77 -21.64 15.81
CA PHE A 267 -6.62 -22.85 16.61
C PHE A 267 -5.32 -22.76 17.40
N SER A 268 -5.34 -23.28 18.62
CA SER A 268 -4.16 -23.40 19.49
C SER A 268 -3.75 -24.86 19.59
N LYS A 269 -2.45 -25.14 19.52
CA LYS A 269 -1.90 -26.47 19.77
C LYS A 269 -1.92 -26.72 21.27
N THR A 270 -2.68 -27.72 21.71
CA THR A 270 -2.89 -27.98 23.14
C THR A 270 -2.62 -29.45 23.47
N LYS A 271 -1.97 -29.68 24.61
CA LYS A 271 -1.74 -31.02 25.16
C LYS A 271 -2.95 -31.41 26.01
N ILE A 272 -3.70 -32.40 25.54
CA ILE A 272 -4.81 -32.98 26.27
C ILE A 272 -4.30 -34.25 26.96
N LYS A 273 -4.34 -34.26 28.29
CA LYS A 273 -4.08 -35.46 29.10
C LYS A 273 -5.39 -36.22 29.29
N ARG A 274 -5.42 -37.49 28.91
CA ARG A 274 -6.51 -38.43 29.21
C ARG A 274 -5.89 -39.70 29.79
N GLU A 275 -6.22 -39.98 31.05
CA GLU A 275 -5.64 -41.10 31.82
C GLU A 275 -4.10 -41.03 31.81
N GLU A 276 -3.42 -42.10 31.39
CA GLU A 276 -1.96 -42.17 31.25
C GLU A 276 -1.43 -41.63 29.91
N SER A 277 -2.32 -41.23 28.98
CA SER A 277 -1.94 -40.77 27.63
C SER A 277 -1.99 -39.24 27.49
N THR A 278 -0.97 -38.66 26.85
CA THR A 278 -0.96 -37.25 26.46
C THR A 278 -0.96 -37.13 24.94
N SER A 279 -1.99 -36.48 24.37
CA SER A 279 -2.08 -36.23 22.93
C SER A 279 -2.11 -34.74 22.64
N GLU A 280 -1.46 -34.33 21.56
CA GLU A 280 -1.54 -32.96 21.06
C GLU A 280 -2.71 -32.84 20.09
N ARG A 281 -3.56 -31.83 20.28
CA ARG A 281 -4.68 -31.54 19.39
C ARG A 281 -4.80 -30.05 19.11
N TRP A 282 -5.33 -29.74 17.94
CA TRP A 282 -5.68 -28.39 17.53
C TRP A 282 -7.09 -28.04 18.02
N ILE A 283 -7.18 -27.13 18.98
CA ILE A 283 -8.47 -26.71 19.53
C ILE A 283 -8.76 -25.29 19.06
N LYS A 284 -9.99 -25.05 18.60
CA LYS A 284 -10.45 -23.70 18.23
C LYS A 284 -10.27 -22.76 19.43
N PHE A 285 -9.42 -21.76 19.25
CA PHE A 285 -9.06 -20.78 20.26
C PHE A 285 -9.85 -19.48 20.09
N LEU A 286 -9.90 -18.94 18.87
CA LEU A 286 -10.49 -17.64 18.58
C LEU A 286 -11.11 -17.60 17.18
N GLN A 287 -11.97 -16.62 16.95
CA GLN A 287 -12.56 -16.34 15.65
C GLN A 287 -12.65 -14.83 15.46
N ARG A 288 -12.29 -14.35 14.26
CA ARG A 288 -12.40 -12.95 13.86
C ARG A 288 -13.33 -12.80 12.65
N ASP A 289 -14.19 -11.80 12.71
CA ASP A 289 -15.06 -11.36 11.62
C ASP A 289 -14.39 -10.13 11.00
N ALA A 290 -13.57 -10.35 9.97
CA ALA A 290 -12.64 -9.37 9.44
C ALA A 290 -12.92 -9.02 7.96
N HIS A 291 -13.52 -9.95 7.21
CA HIS A 291 -13.82 -9.81 5.79
C HIS A 291 -15.31 -10.04 5.54
N LYS A 292 -15.87 -9.37 4.51
CA LYS A 292 -17.26 -9.58 4.08
C LYS A 292 -17.38 -10.65 2.98
N HIS A 293 -16.29 -10.92 2.27
CA HIS A 293 -16.18 -11.89 1.20
C HIS A 293 -15.08 -12.91 1.51
N TYR A 294 -14.96 -13.95 0.69
CA TYR A 294 -14.02 -15.03 0.96
C TYR A 294 -12.57 -14.55 1.06
N VAL A 295 -11.80 -15.24 1.90
CA VAL A 295 -10.37 -15.00 2.10
C VAL A 295 -9.61 -16.06 1.31
N LYS A 296 -8.75 -15.63 0.38
CA LYS A 296 -7.95 -16.53 -0.49
C LYS A 296 -6.53 -16.74 0.04
N SER A 297 -5.99 -15.77 0.77
CA SER A 297 -4.62 -15.81 1.29
C SER A 297 -4.53 -15.42 2.76
N LEU A 298 -3.62 -16.10 3.47
CA LEU A 298 -3.33 -15.87 4.88
C LEU A 298 -1.83 -15.97 5.12
N LEU A 299 -1.35 -15.15 6.05
CA LEU A 299 0.01 -15.22 6.57
C LEU A 299 -0.01 -14.87 8.07
N VAL A 300 0.80 -15.57 8.86
CA VAL A 300 0.99 -15.24 10.28
C VAL A 300 2.45 -14.85 10.50
N ILE A 301 2.66 -13.62 10.95
CA ILE A 301 3.98 -13.11 11.36
C ILE A 301 3.89 -12.86 12.86
N ASP A 302 4.61 -13.69 13.61
CA ASP A 302 4.54 -13.74 15.07
C ASP A 302 3.09 -13.90 15.55
N ASP A 303 2.50 -12.87 16.15
CA ASP A 303 1.13 -12.88 16.65
C ASP A 303 0.15 -12.10 15.75
N GLN A 304 0.62 -11.51 14.65
CA GLN A 304 -0.18 -10.78 13.67
C GLN A 304 -0.59 -11.68 12.49
N ILE A 305 -1.85 -11.56 12.08
CA ILE A 305 -2.48 -12.30 11.00
C ILE A 305 -2.76 -11.29 9.88
N TYR A 306 -2.16 -11.54 8.72
CA TYR A 306 -2.40 -10.80 7.49
C TYR A 306 -3.33 -11.64 6.62
N SER A 307 -4.40 -11.03 6.14
CA SER A 307 -5.44 -11.71 5.37
C SER A 307 -5.91 -10.88 4.19
N GLY A 308 -6.19 -11.56 3.08
CA GLY A 308 -6.67 -10.93 1.85
C GLY A 308 -7.54 -11.88 1.02
N GLY A 309 -8.47 -11.33 0.26
CA GLY A 309 -9.33 -12.09 -0.63
C GLY A 309 -10.12 -11.22 -1.58
N MET A 310 -11.36 -11.62 -1.89
CA MET A 310 -12.19 -11.03 -2.95
C MET A 310 -12.55 -9.56 -2.71
N ASP A 311 -12.64 -9.13 -1.45
CA ASP A 311 -12.91 -7.72 -1.11
C ASP A 311 -11.75 -6.78 -1.45
N GLY A 312 -10.56 -7.33 -1.72
CA GLY A 312 -9.35 -6.60 -2.08
C GLY A 312 -8.71 -5.80 -0.95
N ILE A 313 -9.23 -5.92 0.28
CA ILE A 313 -8.76 -5.19 1.46
C ILE A 313 -7.70 -6.04 2.16
N LEU A 314 -6.49 -5.48 2.32
CA LEU A 314 -5.48 -6.12 3.16
C LEU A 314 -5.85 -5.87 4.61
N THR A 315 -6.10 -6.93 5.36
CA THR A 315 -6.54 -6.85 6.75
C THR A 315 -5.49 -7.42 7.68
N ILE A 316 -5.18 -6.70 8.76
CA ILE A 316 -4.24 -7.12 9.80
C ILE A 316 -5.02 -7.28 11.09
N THR A 317 -4.95 -8.48 11.68
CA THR A 317 -5.59 -8.80 12.95
C THR A 317 -4.62 -9.48 13.91
N SER A 318 -4.96 -9.55 15.19
CA SER A 318 -4.17 -10.30 16.17
C SER A 318 -4.72 -11.72 16.40
N SER A 319 -3.79 -12.67 16.51
CA SER A 319 -4.04 -14.04 16.95
C SER A 319 -4.31 -14.14 18.47
N GLU A 320 -4.03 -13.08 19.23
CA GLU A 320 -4.25 -13.03 20.68
C GLU A 320 -5.66 -12.53 21.04
N ARG A 321 -6.13 -12.96 22.22
CA ARG A 321 -7.42 -12.51 22.76
C ARG A 321 -7.36 -11.09 23.33
N MET A 322 -6.30 -10.77 24.07
CA MET A 322 -6.20 -9.52 24.84
C MET A 322 -5.75 -8.32 24.00
N GLN A 323 -5.00 -8.54 22.92
CA GLN A 323 -4.51 -7.48 22.02
C GLN A 323 -5.30 -7.45 20.70
N ALA A 324 -6.63 -7.52 20.80
CA ALA A 324 -7.49 -7.44 19.63
C ALA A 324 -7.34 -6.07 18.95
N HIS A 325 -6.67 -6.05 17.80
CA HIS A 325 -6.71 -4.91 16.88
C HIS A 325 -7.06 -5.41 15.48
N LEU A 326 -7.65 -4.50 14.72
CA LEU A 326 -8.07 -4.69 13.34
C LEU A 326 -7.64 -3.43 12.61
N SER A 327 -6.73 -3.56 11.64
CA SER A 327 -6.49 -2.51 10.65
C SER A 327 -6.83 -3.04 9.27
N GLN A 328 -7.48 -2.20 8.48
CA GLN A 328 -7.92 -2.54 7.13
C GLN A 328 -7.33 -1.50 6.18
N HIS A 329 -6.64 -2.00 5.16
CA HIS A 329 -6.00 -1.19 4.15
C HIS A 329 -6.68 -1.44 2.80
N ALA A 330 -7.42 -0.44 2.34
CA ALA A 330 -8.12 -0.52 1.06
C ALA A 330 -7.12 -0.52 -0.12
N PRO A 331 -7.51 -1.08 -1.28
CA PRO A 331 -6.64 -1.24 -2.44
C PRO A 331 -6.48 0.07 -3.22
N PHE A 332 -6.01 1.13 -2.56
CA PHE A 332 -5.75 2.41 -3.22
C PHE A 332 -4.59 2.32 -4.21
N LEU A 333 -4.61 3.23 -5.18
CA LEU A 333 -3.54 3.37 -6.16
C LEU A 333 -2.35 4.09 -5.51
N LYS A 334 -1.12 3.63 -5.76
CA LYS A 334 0.10 4.34 -5.33
C LYS A 334 0.21 5.69 -6.04
N GLY A 335 0.73 6.71 -5.37
CA GLY A 335 0.91 8.05 -5.91
C GLY A 335 -0.38 8.89 -5.89
N SER A 336 -0.35 10.06 -6.52
CA SER A 336 -1.48 10.99 -6.47
C SER A 336 -2.70 10.45 -7.19
N VAL A 337 -3.83 10.39 -6.48
CA VAL A 337 -5.12 9.93 -7.02
C VAL A 337 -5.98 11.09 -7.51
N ALA A 338 -5.75 12.28 -6.98
CA ALA A 338 -6.52 13.48 -7.29
C ALA A 338 -5.58 14.64 -7.64
N SER A 339 -6.02 15.47 -8.58
CA SER A 339 -5.35 16.72 -8.95
C SER A 339 -6.39 17.80 -9.12
N MET A 340 -6.06 19.04 -8.78
CA MET A 340 -7.01 20.14 -8.71
C MET A 340 -6.60 21.31 -9.59
N ALA A 341 -7.58 21.86 -10.32
CA ALA A 341 -7.45 23.16 -10.97
C ALA A 341 -8.23 24.19 -10.16
N ILE A 342 -7.50 24.94 -9.33
CA ILE A 342 -8.06 25.87 -8.35
C ILE A 342 -8.88 26.97 -9.02
N SER A 343 -8.39 27.51 -10.15
CA SER A 343 -9.01 28.62 -10.89
C SER A 343 -10.48 28.37 -11.28
N LYS A 344 -10.83 27.15 -11.68
CA LYS A 344 -12.17 26.76 -12.12
C LYS A 344 -12.88 25.77 -11.17
N LYS A 345 -12.33 25.56 -9.97
CA LYS A 345 -12.81 24.56 -8.98
C LYS A 345 -13.04 23.17 -9.58
N LEU A 346 -12.11 22.70 -10.42
CA LEU A 346 -12.18 21.39 -11.06
C LEU A 346 -11.32 20.36 -10.32
N LEU A 347 -11.83 19.13 -10.26
CA LEU A 347 -11.19 17.98 -9.64
C LEU A 347 -11.00 16.87 -10.67
N LEU A 348 -9.75 16.51 -10.92
CA LEU A 348 -9.36 15.38 -11.75
C LEU A 348 -9.14 14.16 -10.85
N LEU A 349 -9.82 13.05 -11.14
CA LEU A 349 -9.73 11.79 -10.41
C LEU A 349 -9.17 10.69 -11.29
N ARG A 350 -8.08 10.06 -10.85
CA ARG A 350 -7.41 8.93 -11.51
C ARG A 350 -8.06 7.60 -11.12
N TYR A 351 -8.34 6.76 -12.11
CA TYR A 351 -8.73 5.36 -11.97
C TYR A 351 -7.70 4.49 -12.71
N PRO A 352 -7.68 3.15 -12.51
CA PRO A 352 -6.75 2.26 -13.20
C PRO A 352 -6.70 2.43 -14.72
N ASN A 353 -7.85 2.62 -15.38
CA ASN A 353 -7.96 2.70 -16.84
C ASN A 353 -8.75 3.91 -17.33
N SER A 354 -9.03 4.89 -16.46
CA SER A 354 -9.73 6.10 -16.85
C SER A 354 -9.36 7.30 -15.98
N VAL A 355 -9.60 8.50 -16.50
CA VAL A 355 -9.48 9.75 -15.75
C VAL A 355 -10.80 10.50 -15.84
N HIS A 356 -11.34 10.92 -14.70
CA HIS A 356 -12.61 11.63 -14.63
C HIS A 356 -12.40 13.07 -14.17
N LEU A 357 -12.91 14.04 -14.93
CA LEU A 357 -12.92 15.45 -14.54
C LEU A 357 -14.29 15.81 -13.97
N TRP A 358 -14.29 16.48 -12.83
CA TRP A 358 -15.48 16.92 -12.12
C TRP A 358 -15.41 18.41 -11.83
N ARG A 359 -16.57 19.08 -11.93
CA ARG A 359 -16.77 20.39 -11.32
C ARG A 359 -17.29 20.19 -9.90
N LEU A 360 -16.62 20.81 -8.93
CA LEU A 360 -17.06 20.77 -7.54
C LEU A 360 -18.35 21.58 -7.36
N GLY A 361 -19.17 21.16 -6.38
CA GLY A 361 -20.39 21.89 -6.03
C GLY A 361 -20.09 23.22 -5.34
N SER A 362 -21.05 24.12 -5.36
CA SER A 362 -21.00 25.40 -4.64
C SER A 362 -22.06 25.44 -3.53
N VAL A 363 -21.74 26.17 -2.47
CA VAL A 363 -22.66 26.48 -1.36
C VAL A 363 -23.22 27.87 -1.59
N ALA A 364 -24.51 28.06 -1.31
CA ALA A 364 -25.14 29.38 -1.37
C ALA A 364 -24.46 30.36 -0.41
N PRO A 365 -24.23 31.63 -0.80
CA PRO A 365 -23.70 32.63 0.12
C PRO A 365 -24.65 32.78 1.31
N GLN A 366 -24.15 32.51 2.52
CA GLN A 366 -24.93 32.72 3.74
C GLN A 366 -25.17 34.23 3.90
N GLY A 367 -26.44 34.65 3.97
CA GLY A 367 -26.80 36.01 4.38
C GLY A 367 -26.31 36.31 5.80
N GLU A 368 -26.00 37.59 6.07
CA GLU A 368 -25.40 38.12 7.30
C GLU A 368 -25.68 37.28 8.57
N GLU A 369 -24.64 36.70 9.16
CA GLU A 369 -24.69 35.83 10.34
C GLU A 369 -25.48 36.47 11.50
N LYS A 370 -26.53 35.78 11.98
CA LYS A 370 -27.07 36.03 13.33
C LYS A 370 -25.99 35.70 14.37
N GLN A 371 -25.82 36.62 15.32
CA GLN A 371 -24.89 36.59 16.47
C GLN A 371 -24.36 35.20 16.86
N SER A 372 -23.05 35.01 16.74
CA SER A 372 -22.36 33.76 17.06
C SER A 372 -22.10 33.61 18.56
N TRP A 373 -22.66 32.55 19.16
CA TRP A 373 -22.09 31.97 20.38
C TRP A 373 -20.73 31.34 20.03
N ALA A 374 -19.77 31.37 20.96
CA ALA A 374 -18.48 30.71 20.80
C ALA A 374 -18.69 29.19 20.68
N LEU A 375 -18.60 28.66 19.46
CA LEU A 375 -18.69 27.23 19.20
C LEU A 375 -17.43 26.52 19.75
N PRO A 376 -17.58 25.32 20.33
CA PRO A 376 -16.43 24.56 20.83
C PRO A 376 -15.47 24.16 19.69
N VAL A 377 -14.18 24.03 20.02
CA VAL A 377 -13.15 23.57 19.07
C VAL A 377 -13.52 22.18 18.54
N GLY A 378 -13.56 22.04 17.22
CA GLY A 378 -13.95 20.79 16.56
C GLY A 378 -15.45 20.67 16.24
N HIS A 379 -16.26 21.71 16.51
CA HIS A 379 -17.63 21.76 16.01
C HIS A 379 -17.69 21.72 14.48
N THR A 380 -18.58 20.91 13.93
CA THR A 380 -18.79 20.74 12.49
C THR A 380 -20.25 20.95 12.13
N GLU A 381 -20.50 21.76 11.09
CA GLU A 381 -21.84 21.95 10.53
C GLU A 381 -21.88 21.47 9.09
N GLU A 382 -22.92 20.70 8.75
CA GLU A 382 -23.15 20.27 7.37
C GLU A 382 -23.88 21.37 6.61
N GLN A 383 -23.30 21.80 5.48
CA GLN A 383 -23.91 22.79 4.59
C GLN A 383 -24.55 22.09 3.38
N LEU A 384 -25.72 22.58 2.97
CA LEU A 384 -26.40 22.14 1.76
C LEU A 384 -25.72 22.75 0.53
N LEU A 385 -25.48 21.92 -0.48
CA LEU A 385 -24.98 22.36 -1.77
C LEU A 385 -26.13 22.97 -2.58
N GLU A 386 -25.91 24.15 -3.14
CA GLU A 386 -26.82 24.77 -4.09
C GLU A 386 -26.64 24.15 -5.47
N GLN A 387 -25.39 23.94 -5.89
CA GLN A 387 -25.04 23.23 -7.10
C GLN A 387 -24.40 21.89 -6.77
N THR A 388 -24.97 20.81 -7.33
CA THR A 388 -24.42 19.48 -7.17
C THR A 388 -23.16 19.30 -8.04
N PRO A 389 -22.20 18.47 -7.60
CA PRO A 389 -21.00 18.21 -8.38
C PRO A 389 -21.35 17.56 -9.72
N GLN A 390 -20.72 18.01 -10.80
CA GLN A 390 -21.02 17.56 -12.16
C GLN A 390 -19.81 16.85 -12.78
N LYS A 391 -20.03 15.65 -13.34
CA LYS A 391 -19.02 14.97 -14.16
C LYS A 391 -18.94 15.66 -15.52
N LEU A 392 -17.80 16.26 -15.82
CA LEU A 392 -17.56 17.00 -17.05
C LEU A 392 -16.99 16.11 -18.15
N LEU A 393 -16.02 15.26 -17.79
CA LEU A 393 -15.27 14.46 -18.75
C LEU A 393 -14.92 13.09 -18.18
N GLN A 394 -14.89 12.09 -19.07
CA GLN A 394 -14.28 10.79 -18.82
C GLN A 394 -13.38 10.43 -20.00
N LEU A 395 -12.08 10.31 -19.73
CA LEU A 395 -11.10 9.79 -20.68
C LEU A 395 -10.81 8.34 -20.32
N ASN A 396 -11.09 7.43 -21.24
CA ASN A 396 -10.81 6.00 -21.08
C ASN A 396 -9.54 5.64 -21.84
N VAL A 397 -8.76 4.73 -21.26
CA VAL A 397 -7.60 4.11 -21.88
C VAL A 397 -7.91 2.62 -22.08
N LYS A 398 -7.14 1.95 -22.93
CA LYS A 398 -7.28 0.51 -23.17
C LYS A 398 -7.11 -0.27 -21.86
N GLU A 399 -7.72 -1.45 -21.76
CA GLU A 399 -7.72 -2.26 -20.54
C GLU A 399 -6.31 -2.71 -20.11
N ASP A 400 -5.40 -2.89 -21.06
CA ASP A 400 -4.00 -3.26 -20.83
C ASP A 400 -3.08 -2.08 -20.47
N HIS A 401 -3.60 -0.85 -20.47
CA HIS A 401 -2.84 0.38 -20.20
C HIS A 401 -3.24 0.95 -18.84
N PHE A 402 -2.53 0.53 -17.79
CA PHE A 402 -2.72 1.04 -16.44
C PHE A 402 -2.18 2.46 -16.31
N ILE A 403 -3.00 3.38 -15.78
CA ILE A 403 -2.63 4.78 -15.56
C ILE A 403 -1.81 4.88 -14.26
N GLU A 404 -0.54 5.25 -14.40
CA GLU A 404 0.38 5.42 -13.29
C GLU A 404 0.28 6.81 -12.67
N SER A 405 0.01 7.85 -13.45
CA SER A 405 -0.08 9.22 -12.94
C SER A 405 -1.00 10.07 -13.80
N ALA A 406 -1.63 11.08 -13.20
CA ALA A 406 -2.48 12.03 -13.91
C ALA A 406 -2.52 13.36 -13.14
N ALA A 407 -2.51 14.47 -13.89
CA ALA A 407 -2.64 15.81 -13.32
C ALA A 407 -3.40 16.75 -14.27
N ILE A 408 -3.96 17.81 -13.70
CA ILE A 408 -4.56 18.93 -14.43
C ILE A 408 -3.77 20.21 -14.10
N SER A 409 -3.61 21.10 -15.07
CA SER A 409 -2.96 22.38 -14.86
C SER A 409 -3.80 23.32 -13.97
N PRO A 410 -3.17 24.23 -13.20
CA PRO A 410 -3.89 25.15 -12.30
C PRO A 410 -4.93 26.04 -12.99
N ASP A 411 -4.70 26.40 -14.26
CA ASP A 411 -5.59 27.19 -15.13
C ASP A 411 -6.71 26.37 -15.80
N ALA A 412 -6.71 25.05 -15.59
CA ALA A 412 -7.61 24.08 -16.21
C ALA A 412 -7.56 24.07 -17.75
N ASN A 413 -6.43 24.41 -18.36
CA ASN A 413 -6.27 24.36 -19.82
C ASN A 413 -5.60 23.05 -20.31
N TRP A 414 -4.94 22.30 -19.43
CA TRP A 414 -4.19 21.10 -19.79
C TRP A 414 -4.50 19.95 -18.86
N ILE A 415 -4.70 18.76 -19.44
CA ILE A 415 -4.77 17.49 -18.73
C ILE A 415 -3.64 16.62 -19.25
N CYS A 416 -2.87 16.03 -18.34
CA CYS A 416 -1.83 15.07 -18.67
C CYS A 416 -2.03 13.78 -17.87
N TYR A 417 -1.89 12.64 -18.52
CA TYR A 417 -1.82 11.35 -17.85
C TYR A 417 -0.72 10.47 -18.47
N SER A 418 -0.13 9.63 -17.63
CA SER A 418 0.85 8.66 -18.05
C SER A 418 0.38 7.25 -17.74
N THR A 419 0.62 6.37 -18.70
CA THR A 419 0.59 4.92 -18.51
C THR A 419 2.03 4.41 -18.47
N LEU A 420 2.23 3.09 -18.37
CA LEU A 420 3.56 2.49 -18.47
C LEU A 420 4.17 2.56 -19.88
N LYS A 421 3.35 2.74 -20.91
CA LYS A 421 3.76 2.66 -22.33
C LYS A 421 3.74 4.02 -23.04
N GLU A 422 2.75 4.85 -22.71
CA GLU A 422 2.53 6.14 -23.35
C GLU A 422 2.19 7.23 -22.33
N LEU A 423 2.60 8.45 -22.63
CA LEU A 423 2.16 9.67 -21.99
C LEU A 423 1.23 10.43 -22.94
N ARG A 424 0.12 10.94 -22.41
CA ARG A 424 -0.83 11.73 -23.20
C ARG A 424 -1.06 13.07 -22.55
N ILE A 425 -0.99 14.12 -23.37
CA ILE A 425 -1.34 15.48 -23.02
C ILE A 425 -2.52 15.92 -23.87
N SER A 426 -3.46 16.64 -23.29
CA SER A 426 -4.66 17.11 -23.98
C SER A 426 -5.04 18.50 -23.50
N ARG A 427 -5.45 19.35 -24.43
CA ARG A 427 -5.95 20.69 -24.15
C ARG A 427 -7.42 20.62 -23.77
N LEU A 428 -7.82 21.43 -22.79
CA LEU A 428 -9.17 21.57 -22.31
C LEU A 428 -9.68 23.00 -22.61
N LYS A 429 -10.64 23.13 -23.53
CA LYS A 429 -11.38 24.37 -23.75
C LYS A 429 -12.63 24.35 -22.88
N SER A 430 -12.92 25.42 -22.14
CA SER A 430 -14.00 25.40 -21.14
C SER A 430 -15.40 25.75 -21.68
N ASP A 431 -15.52 26.41 -22.85
CA ASP A 431 -16.80 26.87 -23.39
C ASP A 431 -16.84 26.83 -24.93
N PRO A 432 -17.48 25.82 -25.56
CA PRO A 432 -17.99 24.59 -24.94
C PRO A 432 -16.84 23.69 -24.44
N LEU A 433 -17.14 22.79 -23.49
CA LEU A 433 -16.15 21.83 -23.00
C LEU A 433 -15.66 20.93 -24.14
N GLN A 434 -14.43 21.14 -24.59
CA GLN A 434 -13.80 20.35 -25.66
C GLN A 434 -12.43 19.88 -25.21
N VAL A 435 -12.12 18.63 -25.58
CA VAL A 435 -10.81 18.03 -25.36
C VAL A 435 -10.13 17.88 -26.70
N GLU A 436 -9.07 18.63 -26.88
CA GLU A 436 -8.26 18.58 -28.09
C GLU A 436 -6.98 17.82 -27.78
N ARG A 437 -6.70 16.81 -28.62
CA ARG A 437 -5.48 16.03 -28.50
C ARG A 437 -4.40 16.71 -29.31
N LEU A 438 -3.25 16.93 -28.69
CA LEU A 438 -2.05 17.22 -29.44
C LEU A 438 -1.52 15.90 -29.99
N VAL A 439 -1.28 15.87 -31.30
CA VAL A 439 -0.76 14.69 -32.01
C VAL A 439 0.49 15.07 -32.81
N ASP A 440 0.58 16.32 -33.27
CA ASP A 440 1.66 16.82 -34.12
C ASP A 440 2.71 17.58 -33.30
N ASP A 441 3.97 17.54 -33.75
CA ASP A 441 5.11 18.31 -33.23
C ASP A 441 5.41 18.17 -31.71
N LEU A 442 5.08 17.02 -31.12
CA LEU A 442 5.42 16.72 -29.72
C LEU A 442 6.93 16.39 -29.54
N PRO A 443 7.62 16.97 -28.55
CA PRO A 443 9.02 16.65 -28.25
C PRO A 443 9.25 15.16 -27.96
N GLN A 444 10.39 14.63 -28.41
CA GLN A 444 10.76 13.22 -28.18
C GLN A 444 10.97 12.91 -26.68
N GLU A 445 11.28 13.94 -25.89
CA GLU A 445 11.49 13.85 -24.45
C GLU A 445 10.21 13.62 -23.65
N LEU A 446 9.01 13.72 -24.27
CA LEU A 446 7.73 13.38 -23.67
C LEU A 446 7.56 11.87 -23.50
N GLN A 447 8.22 11.34 -22.48
CA GLN A 447 8.23 9.92 -22.14
C GLN A 447 7.28 9.62 -20.96
N PRO A 448 6.86 8.35 -20.78
CA PRO A 448 6.11 7.91 -19.61
C PRO A 448 6.70 8.37 -18.28
N ALA A 449 5.84 8.82 -17.37
CA ALA A 449 6.22 9.46 -16.11
C ALA A 449 5.46 8.89 -14.91
N SER A 450 6.18 8.68 -13.81
CA SER A 450 5.60 8.26 -12.52
C SER A 450 4.99 9.41 -11.75
N HIS A 451 5.51 10.63 -11.96
CA HIS A 451 4.99 11.85 -11.38
C HIS A 451 4.78 12.89 -12.49
N ILE A 452 3.59 13.48 -12.49
CA ILE A 452 3.20 14.59 -13.36
C ILE A 452 2.88 15.77 -12.44
N ILE A 453 3.63 16.85 -12.59
CA ILE A 453 3.46 18.05 -11.77
C ILE A 453 3.30 19.25 -12.71
N PHE A 454 2.25 20.03 -12.50
CA PHE A 454 2.15 21.37 -13.07
C PHE A 454 2.60 22.37 -12.03
N THR A 455 3.54 23.22 -12.39
CA THR A 455 3.99 24.34 -11.54
C THR A 455 2.93 25.43 -11.49
N GLU A 456 3.03 26.35 -10.51
CA GLU A 456 2.14 27.53 -10.45
C GLU A 456 2.28 28.43 -11.69
N GLN A 457 3.45 28.41 -12.34
CA GLN A 457 3.72 29.14 -13.57
C GLN A 457 3.12 28.48 -14.82
N GLY A 458 2.54 27.27 -14.69
CA GLY A 458 1.94 26.53 -15.79
C GLY A 458 2.90 25.59 -16.54
N ASP A 459 4.19 25.58 -16.20
CA ASP A 459 5.14 24.60 -16.75
C ASP A 459 4.80 23.17 -16.31
N LEU A 460 5.00 22.22 -17.20
CA LEU A 460 4.82 20.78 -16.96
C LEU A 460 6.15 20.11 -16.62
N VAL A 461 6.14 19.33 -15.55
CA VAL A 461 7.31 18.61 -15.06
C VAL A 461 7.00 17.12 -14.96
N LEU A 462 7.85 16.31 -15.59
CA LEU A 462 7.68 14.86 -15.71
C LEU A 462 8.87 14.12 -15.10
N LEU A 463 8.60 13.19 -14.18
CA LEU A 463 9.62 12.31 -13.62
C LEU A 463 9.60 10.94 -14.29
N ASN A 464 10.67 10.60 -15.01
CA ASN A 464 10.82 9.27 -15.60
C ASN A 464 11.21 8.25 -14.51
N PRO A 465 10.41 7.19 -14.28
CA PRO A 465 10.66 6.21 -13.22
C PRO A 465 11.90 5.33 -13.43
N GLN A 466 12.41 5.22 -14.65
CA GLN A 466 13.47 4.26 -14.96
C GLN A 466 14.88 4.82 -14.73
N ASN A 467 15.06 6.12 -14.96
CA ASN A 467 16.36 6.80 -14.85
C ASN A 467 16.35 7.95 -13.84
N ASN A 468 15.23 8.24 -13.18
CA ASN A 468 15.07 9.37 -12.27
C ASN A 468 15.40 10.73 -12.90
N HIS A 469 15.24 10.87 -14.22
CA HIS A 469 15.36 12.15 -14.92
C HIS A 469 14.06 12.95 -14.78
N LEU A 470 14.20 14.24 -14.48
CA LEU A 470 13.11 15.18 -14.37
C LEU A 470 13.12 16.15 -15.56
N SER A 471 12.14 16.03 -16.46
CA SER A 471 12.05 16.82 -17.68
C SER A 471 11.07 17.97 -17.55
N TRP A 472 11.46 19.15 -18.03
CA TRP A 472 10.68 20.39 -17.94
C TRP A 472 10.15 20.81 -19.30
N PHE A 473 8.87 21.19 -19.36
CA PHE A 473 8.19 21.59 -20.58
C PHE A 473 7.40 22.88 -20.37
N THR A 474 7.39 23.74 -21.38
CA THR A 474 6.47 24.89 -21.43
C THR A 474 5.33 24.59 -22.37
N LEU A 475 4.14 24.98 -21.93
CA LEU A 475 2.90 24.76 -22.63
C LEU A 475 2.36 26.10 -23.11
N GLU A 476 2.38 26.29 -24.42
CA GLU A 476 1.75 27.42 -25.12
C GLU A 476 0.53 26.91 -25.88
N GLU A 477 -0.29 27.80 -26.46
CA GLU A 477 -1.63 27.47 -26.97
C GLU A 477 -1.68 26.18 -27.81
N ASP A 478 -0.77 26.01 -28.77
CA ASP A 478 -0.69 24.83 -29.65
C ASP A 478 0.69 24.13 -29.62
N LEU A 479 1.58 24.49 -28.71
CA LEU A 479 2.97 24.00 -28.70
C LEU A 479 3.42 23.52 -27.33
N VAL A 480 4.03 22.34 -27.30
CA VAL A 480 4.75 21.82 -26.13
C VAL A 480 6.24 21.94 -26.40
N THR A 481 6.93 22.79 -25.66
CA THR A 481 8.37 23.02 -25.85
C THR A 481 9.17 22.37 -24.73
N PHE A 482 10.16 21.55 -25.10
CA PHE A 482 11.13 21.01 -24.15
C PHE A 482 12.10 22.12 -23.72
N LYS A 483 12.28 22.29 -22.41
CA LYS A 483 13.18 23.30 -21.83
C LYS A 483 14.55 22.70 -21.48
N TYR A 484 14.57 21.71 -20.58
CA TYR A 484 15.77 21.04 -20.09
C TYR A 484 15.40 19.80 -19.25
N THR A 485 16.41 19.01 -18.90
CA THR A 485 16.29 17.85 -18.00
C THR A 485 17.25 18.00 -16.82
N ILE A 486 16.79 17.60 -15.63
CA ILE A 486 17.58 17.50 -14.41
C ILE A 486 17.78 16.01 -14.10
N ASP A 487 19.04 15.60 -13.95
CA ASP A 487 19.37 14.25 -13.52
C ASP A 487 19.37 14.16 -11.99
N LEU A 488 18.48 13.35 -11.43
CA LEU A 488 18.40 13.10 -9.98
C LEU A 488 19.10 11.77 -9.60
N SER A 489 19.56 10.99 -10.57
CA SER A 489 20.05 9.62 -10.36
C SER A 489 21.35 9.56 -9.56
N GLU A 490 22.18 10.62 -9.61
CA GLU A 490 23.43 10.71 -8.84
C GLU A 490 23.18 10.64 -7.32
N ASN A 491 22.10 11.29 -6.86
CA ASN A 491 21.75 11.35 -5.43
C ASN A 491 20.63 10.39 -5.03
N CYS A 492 19.75 10.02 -5.98
CA CYS A 492 18.64 9.10 -5.77
C CYS A 492 18.81 7.89 -6.70
N LYS A 493 19.48 6.84 -6.22
CA LYS A 493 19.72 5.61 -7.02
C LYS A 493 18.49 4.72 -7.13
N ASN A 494 17.66 4.71 -6.10
CA ASN A 494 16.42 3.94 -6.05
C ASN A 494 15.23 4.77 -6.55
N THR A 495 14.10 4.10 -6.76
CA THR A 495 12.87 4.73 -7.23
C THR A 495 12.43 5.86 -6.30
N ILE A 496 12.08 7.00 -6.89
CA ILE A 496 11.55 8.16 -6.17
C ILE A 496 10.08 7.90 -5.83
N SER A 497 9.79 7.97 -4.53
CA SER A 497 8.48 7.65 -3.95
C SER A 497 7.59 8.90 -3.76
N HIS A 498 8.22 10.05 -3.51
CA HIS A 498 7.57 11.35 -3.34
C HIS A 498 8.43 12.45 -3.95
N LEU A 499 7.79 13.41 -4.61
CA LEU A 499 8.43 14.56 -5.24
C LEU A 499 7.61 15.81 -4.93
N VAL A 500 8.26 16.87 -4.45
CA VAL A 500 7.65 18.18 -4.20
C VAL A 500 8.50 19.25 -4.86
N ILE A 501 7.83 20.19 -5.53
CA ILE A 501 8.42 21.38 -6.13
C ILE A 501 7.84 22.58 -5.38
N SER A 502 8.69 23.53 -4.98
CA SER A 502 8.24 24.77 -4.32
C SER A 502 7.34 25.60 -5.24
N SER A 503 6.39 26.36 -4.68
CA SER A 503 5.52 27.33 -5.37
C SER A 503 6.24 28.18 -6.44
N HIS A 504 7.39 28.76 -6.10
CA HIS A 504 8.20 29.60 -6.98
C HIS A 504 9.21 28.83 -7.86
N SER A 505 9.14 27.49 -7.89
CA SER A 505 10.08 26.64 -8.64
C SER A 505 11.56 26.91 -8.30
N GLU A 506 11.86 27.22 -7.04
CA GLU A 506 13.23 27.42 -6.54
C GLU A 506 13.86 26.15 -5.96
N TYR A 507 13.04 25.24 -5.44
CA TYR A 507 13.51 24.01 -4.80
C TYR A 507 12.79 22.79 -5.33
N ILE A 508 13.55 21.70 -5.47
CA ILE A 508 13.04 20.36 -5.72
C ILE A 508 13.42 19.50 -4.51
N VAL A 509 12.47 18.73 -4.01
CA VAL A 509 12.69 17.79 -2.91
C VAL A 509 12.17 16.43 -3.35
N ALA A 510 13.06 15.43 -3.37
CA ALA A 510 12.70 14.06 -3.74
C ALA A 510 13.05 13.09 -2.61
N ALA A 511 12.10 12.22 -2.26
CA ALA A 511 12.32 11.12 -1.34
C ALA A 511 12.40 9.80 -2.10
N SER A 512 13.52 9.10 -1.96
CA SER A 512 13.73 7.79 -2.58
C SER A 512 13.37 6.64 -1.63
N SER A 513 13.09 5.47 -2.19
CA SER A 513 12.68 4.28 -1.43
C SER A 513 13.79 3.70 -0.54
N ASP A 514 15.04 4.16 -0.67
CA ASP A 514 16.17 3.85 0.22
C ASP A 514 16.28 4.79 1.45
N HIS A 515 15.20 5.53 1.75
CA HIS A 515 15.07 6.44 2.89
C HIS A 515 15.95 7.70 2.80
N ILE A 516 16.45 8.03 1.60
CA ILE A 516 17.17 9.27 1.33
C ILE A 516 16.21 10.35 0.85
N ILE A 517 16.33 11.55 1.41
CA ILE A 517 15.63 12.74 0.92
C ILE A 517 16.68 13.74 0.45
N SER A 518 16.64 14.05 -0.84
CA SER A 518 17.60 14.92 -1.52
C SER A 518 16.91 16.24 -1.91
N VAL A 519 17.65 17.35 -1.79
CA VAL A 519 17.16 18.69 -2.11
C VAL A 519 18.06 19.34 -3.14
N TRP A 520 17.45 19.91 -4.18
CA TRP A 520 18.13 20.70 -5.19
C TRP A 520 17.60 22.13 -5.16
N LYS A 521 18.50 23.09 -5.43
CA LYS A 521 18.15 24.49 -5.62
C LYS A 521 18.28 24.85 -7.10
N LEU A 522 17.22 25.43 -7.65
CA LEU A 522 17.09 25.89 -9.01
C LEU A 522 17.51 27.36 -9.12
N HIS A 523 18.27 27.70 -10.16
CA HIS A 523 18.66 29.06 -10.52
C HIS A 523 18.46 29.21 -12.03
N GLY A 524 17.22 29.46 -12.44
CA GLY A 524 16.84 29.49 -13.86
C GLY A 524 17.06 28.11 -14.51
N LYS A 525 17.90 28.05 -15.54
CA LYS A 525 18.25 26.78 -16.22
C LYS A 525 19.29 25.94 -15.48
N GLN A 526 19.99 26.53 -14.49
CA GLN A 526 21.00 25.82 -13.73
C GLN A 526 20.38 25.22 -12.47
N TYR A 527 20.83 24.04 -12.10
CA TYR A 527 20.45 23.39 -10.86
C TYR A 527 21.69 22.96 -10.10
N LYS A 528 21.59 22.93 -8.77
CA LYS A 528 22.64 22.41 -7.92
C LYS A 528 22.03 21.59 -6.80
N HIS A 529 22.58 20.40 -6.58
CA HIS A 529 22.32 19.64 -5.36
C HIS A 529 22.70 20.49 -4.14
N LEU A 530 21.75 20.73 -3.25
CA LEU A 530 21.94 21.59 -2.09
C LEU A 530 22.42 20.78 -0.89
N LEU A 531 21.69 19.72 -0.55
CA LEU A 531 21.94 18.83 0.59
C LEU A 531 21.06 17.58 0.52
N ASN A 532 21.45 16.58 1.29
CA ASN A 532 20.54 15.50 1.71
C ASN A 532 20.08 15.78 3.14
N LEU A 533 18.80 15.59 3.42
CA LEU A 533 18.32 15.63 4.80
C LEU A 533 18.99 14.49 5.60
N PRO A 534 19.14 14.66 6.93
CA PRO A 534 19.67 13.59 7.77
C PRO A 534 18.89 12.28 7.59
N ARG A 535 19.61 11.17 7.43
CA ARG A 535 18.99 9.86 7.20
C ARG A 535 18.12 9.47 8.38
N HIS A 536 16.92 9.03 8.07
CA HIS A 536 15.96 8.51 9.04
C HIS A 536 15.88 6.99 8.94
N ARG A 537 15.52 6.32 10.04
CA ARG A 537 15.44 4.85 10.07
C ARG A 537 14.18 4.32 9.39
N ALA A 538 13.06 4.99 9.63
CA ALA A 538 11.79 4.67 9.01
C ALA A 538 11.67 5.34 7.63
N GLY A 539 11.00 4.66 6.69
CA GLY A 539 10.73 5.20 5.36
C GLY A 539 9.78 6.40 5.35
N THR A 540 9.92 7.23 4.32
CA THR A 540 9.10 8.42 4.09
C THR A 540 7.71 8.03 3.59
N THR A 541 6.66 8.49 4.26
CA THR A 541 5.27 8.18 3.91
C THR A 541 4.50 9.39 3.38
N ALA A 542 4.94 10.61 3.72
CA ALA A 542 4.42 11.84 3.17
C ALA A 542 5.50 12.94 3.14
N LEU A 543 5.41 13.81 2.15
CA LEU A 543 6.34 14.92 1.93
C LEU A 543 5.53 16.16 1.51
N SER A 544 5.82 17.31 2.12
CA SER A 544 5.20 18.59 1.78
C SER A 544 6.18 19.74 2.04
N MET A 545 5.91 20.91 1.47
CA MET A 545 6.74 22.11 1.59
C MET A 545 5.84 23.32 1.82
N HIS A 546 6.29 24.27 2.63
CA HIS A 546 5.57 25.54 2.83
C HIS A 546 5.58 26.38 1.54
N GLU A 547 4.49 27.12 1.27
CA GLU A 547 4.35 27.95 0.07
C GLU A 547 5.31 29.14 0.07
N ASP A 548 5.40 29.88 1.19
CA ASP A 548 6.18 31.12 1.28
C ASP A 548 7.60 30.93 1.85
N TYR A 549 7.91 29.75 2.38
CA TYR A 549 9.15 29.51 3.13
C TYR A 549 9.87 28.27 2.63
N PRO A 550 11.22 28.30 2.55
CA PRO A 550 12.02 27.16 2.15
C PRO A 550 12.14 26.13 3.29
N ARG A 551 11.00 25.57 3.70
CA ARG A 551 10.85 24.61 4.80
C ARG A 551 10.10 23.37 4.33
N VAL A 552 10.69 22.21 4.59
CA VAL A 552 10.15 20.91 4.18
C VAL A 552 9.61 20.20 5.41
N VAL A 553 8.43 19.60 5.26
CA VAL A 553 7.79 18.78 6.29
C VAL A 553 7.72 17.34 5.78
N VAL A 554 8.22 16.41 6.60
CA VAL A 554 8.32 14.99 6.29
C VAL A 554 7.57 14.19 7.35
N ALA A 555 6.77 13.22 6.92
CA ALA A 555 6.23 12.17 7.78
C ALA A 555 6.93 10.84 7.50
N TYR A 556 7.22 10.11 8.56
CA TYR A 556 7.86 8.80 8.50
C TYR A 556 6.94 7.68 8.98
N ALA A 557 7.25 6.43 8.59
CA ALA A 557 6.46 5.25 8.91
C ALA A 557 6.39 4.90 10.41
N ASN A 558 7.23 5.49 11.25
CA ASN A 558 7.14 5.42 12.72
C ASN A 558 6.20 6.50 13.33
N GLY A 559 5.41 7.19 12.49
CA GLY A 559 4.47 8.23 12.92
C GLY A 559 5.14 9.55 13.32
N GLN A 560 6.45 9.69 13.10
CA GLN A 560 7.20 10.90 13.40
C GLN A 560 7.02 11.96 12.29
N LEU A 561 6.88 13.21 12.71
CA LEU A 561 6.82 14.39 11.84
C LEU A 561 8.02 15.29 12.10
N VAL A 562 8.66 15.72 11.02
CA VAL A 562 9.87 16.54 11.06
C VAL A 562 9.71 17.72 10.11
N GLU A 563 10.01 18.93 10.60
CA GLU A 563 10.16 20.13 9.76
C GLU A 563 11.63 20.54 9.72
N TYR A 564 12.14 20.77 8.51
CA TYR A 564 13.52 21.16 8.26
C TYR A 564 13.60 22.47 7.47
N ASP A 565 14.38 23.43 7.97
CA ASP A 565 14.63 24.71 7.32
C ASP A 565 15.84 24.58 6.38
N LEU A 566 15.60 24.75 5.07
CA LEU A 566 16.63 24.54 4.05
C LEU A 566 17.69 25.65 4.02
N VAL A 567 17.33 26.86 4.47
CA VAL A 567 18.25 28.01 4.49
C VAL A 567 19.16 27.91 5.71
N ASN A 568 18.57 27.71 6.88
CA ASN A 568 19.30 27.64 8.14
C ASN A 568 19.92 26.26 8.40
N ARG A 569 19.49 25.23 7.66
CA ARG A 569 19.93 23.84 7.75
C ARG A 569 19.77 23.25 9.15
N ILE A 570 18.60 23.50 9.76
CA ILE A 570 18.24 23.05 11.10
C ILE A 570 16.84 22.43 11.12
N PHE A 571 16.64 21.50 12.04
CA PHE A 571 15.29 21.04 12.39
C PHE A 571 14.58 22.12 13.19
N THR A 572 13.44 22.58 12.70
CA THR A 572 12.58 23.55 13.38
C THR A 572 11.48 22.86 14.19
N CYS A 573 11.18 21.59 13.88
CA CYS A 573 10.24 20.77 14.62
C CYS A 573 10.58 19.29 14.46
N GLU A 574 10.51 18.52 15.55
CA GLU A 574 10.69 17.07 15.55
C GLU A 574 9.77 16.46 16.60
N THR A 575 8.75 15.72 16.18
CA THR A 575 7.82 15.07 17.12
C THR A 575 8.41 13.78 17.69
N ASN A 576 7.82 13.29 18.79
CA ASN A 576 8.07 11.91 19.23
C ASN A 576 7.49 10.91 18.22
N GLU A 577 8.06 9.70 18.20
CA GLU A 577 7.47 8.56 17.47
C GLU A 577 6.04 8.31 17.96
N TYR A 578 5.14 8.06 17.01
CA TYR A 578 3.73 7.81 17.29
C TYR A 578 3.07 8.85 18.21
N LEU A 579 3.38 10.15 18.02
CA LEU A 579 2.68 11.27 18.67
C LEU A 579 1.15 11.07 18.63
N ILE A 580 0.66 10.57 17.49
CA ILE A 580 -0.72 10.14 17.29
C ILE A 580 -0.76 8.60 17.43
N PRO A 581 -1.32 8.01 18.50
CA PRO A 581 -1.24 6.56 18.74
C PRO A 581 -1.79 5.67 17.61
N GLU A 582 -2.86 6.09 16.92
CA GLU A 582 -3.44 5.35 15.79
C GLU A 582 -2.49 5.25 14.58
N THR A 583 -1.45 6.09 14.52
CA THR A 583 -0.44 5.99 13.45
C THR A 583 0.45 4.75 13.56
N ARG A 584 0.33 3.96 14.64
CA ARG A 584 0.88 2.60 14.73
C ARG A 584 0.21 1.61 13.78
N ARG A 585 -0.99 1.95 13.30
CA ARG A 585 -1.82 1.08 12.44
C ARG A 585 -1.97 1.65 11.04
N HIS A 586 -2.06 2.98 10.91
CA HIS A 586 -2.19 3.66 9.63
C HIS A 586 -1.15 4.77 9.52
N CYS A 587 -0.22 4.65 8.57
CA CYS A 587 0.79 5.68 8.36
C CYS A 587 0.15 7.02 7.95
N ILE A 588 0.82 8.12 8.28
CA ILE A 588 0.45 9.43 7.74
C ILE A 588 0.71 9.39 6.23
N SER A 589 -0.35 9.49 5.44
CA SER A 589 -0.33 9.37 3.98
C SER A 589 -0.24 10.72 3.27
N GLY A 590 -0.52 11.83 3.96
CA GLY A 590 -0.34 13.15 3.39
C GLY A 590 -0.36 14.27 4.41
N ILE A 591 0.24 15.39 4.01
CA ILE A 591 0.44 16.59 4.82
C ILE A 591 -0.08 17.79 4.00
N SER A 592 -0.96 18.58 4.60
CA SER A 592 -1.39 19.88 4.10
C SER A 592 -1.03 20.94 5.13
N LEU A 593 -0.21 21.90 4.70
CA LEU A 593 0.26 23.00 5.53
C LEU A 593 -0.68 24.20 5.34
N ASP A 594 -0.87 24.97 6.40
CA ASP A 594 -1.71 26.16 6.31
C ASP A 594 -0.91 27.39 5.84
N PRO A 595 -1.31 28.02 4.71
CA PRO A 595 -0.58 29.17 4.16
C PRO A 595 -0.75 30.43 5.01
N GLN A 596 -1.85 30.57 5.75
CA GLN A 596 -2.10 31.73 6.61
C GLN A 596 -1.52 31.54 8.02
N ASN A 597 -1.43 30.29 8.49
CA ASN A 597 -0.93 29.99 9.83
C ASN A 597 0.10 28.84 9.85
N ARG A 598 1.37 29.22 9.84
CA ARG A 598 2.52 28.30 9.91
C ARG A 598 2.53 27.34 11.11
N ASN A 599 1.74 27.61 12.14
CA ASN A 599 1.69 26.77 13.33
C ASN A 599 0.72 25.61 13.15
N ILE A 600 -0.13 25.60 12.11
CA ILE A 600 -1.14 24.56 11.90
C ILE A 600 -0.66 23.58 10.83
N PHE A 601 -0.69 22.30 11.18
CA PHE A 601 -0.35 21.19 10.30
C PHE A 601 -1.57 20.28 10.21
N ILE A 602 -2.07 20.07 9.00
CA ILE A 602 -3.17 19.15 8.74
C ILE A 602 -2.57 17.89 8.16
N VAL A 603 -2.62 16.80 8.90
CA VAL A 603 -2.08 15.50 8.46
C VAL A 603 -3.21 14.50 8.36
N HIS A 604 -3.14 13.60 7.40
CA HIS A 604 -4.15 12.57 7.26
C HIS A 604 -3.56 11.18 7.12
N THR A 605 -4.37 10.22 7.57
CA THR A 605 -4.21 8.79 7.41
C THR A 605 -5.40 8.28 6.60
N GLU A 606 -5.42 7.00 6.29
CA GLU A 606 -6.57 6.36 5.62
C GLU A 606 -7.89 6.48 6.43
N VAL A 607 -7.82 6.62 7.75
CA VAL A 607 -9.00 6.56 8.64
C VAL A 607 -9.31 7.86 9.36
N ASN A 608 -8.37 8.80 9.43
CA ASN A 608 -8.53 10.02 10.22
C ASN A 608 -7.79 11.18 9.58
N LEU A 609 -8.39 12.37 9.69
CA LEU A 609 -7.77 13.66 9.46
C LEU A 609 -7.43 14.27 10.82
N TYR A 610 -6.19 14.73 11.01
CA TYR A 610 -5.72 15.31 12.26
C TYR A 610 -5.27 16.75 12.03
N VAL A 611 -5.55 17.60 13.01
CA VAL A 611 -5.02 18.97 13.06
C VAL A 611 -4.05 19.05 14.22
N LEU A 612 -2.81 19.39 13.90
CA LEU A 612 -1.73 19.59 14.86
C LEU A 612 -1.41 21.08 14.92
N GLU A 613 -1.11 21.58 16.11
CA GLU A 613 -0.68 22.95 16.32
C GLU A 613 0.70 22.99 16.97
N ARG A 614 1.54 23.93 16.54
CA ARG A 614 2.85 24.17 17.12
C ARG A 614 2.72 24.74 18.53
N ASP A 615 3.43 24.14 19.48
CA ASP A 615 3.42 24.58 20.87
C ASP A 615 4.13 25.94 21.00
N GLN A 616 3.38 26.98 21.37
CA GLN A 616 3.85 28.37 21.39
C GLN A 616 4.64 28.73 22.66
N HIS A 617 4.78 27.81 23.63
CA HIS A 617 5.43 28.03 24.93
C HIS A 617 6.91 27.63 24.99
N LEU A 618 7.56 27.36 23.85
CA LEU A 618 8.98 27.02 23.78
C LEU A 618 9.81 28.27 23.48
N ASP A 619 10.75 28.60 24.37
CA ASP A 619 11.61 29.77 24.23
C ASP A 619 12.49 29.69 22.97
N PRO A 620 12.72 30.79 22.23
CA PRO A 620 13.47 30.77 20.97
C PRO A 620 14.93 30.29 21.10
N LYS A 621 15.51 30.34 22.30
CA LYS A 621 16.87 29.85 22.59
C LYS A 621 16.97 28.33 22.65
N GLU A 622 15.84 27.61 22.78
CA GLU A 622 15.82 26.15 22.75
C GLU A 622 15.59 25.58 21.33
N LEU A 623 15.28 26.42 20.34
CA LEU A 623 15.03 25.99 18.95
C LEU A 623 16.31 25.61 18.16
N VAL A 624 17.50 25.81 18.72
CA VAL A 624 18.77 25.52 18.05
C VAL A 624 19.35 24.19 18.55
N SER A 625 19.24 23.12 17.75
CA SER A 625 20.02 21.90 17.98
C SER A 625 21.42 22.09 17.38
N THR A 626 22.41 22.35 18.24
CA THR A 626 23.81 22.30 17.80
C THR A 626 24.22 20.85 17.61
N SER A 627 24.33 20.40 16.36
CA SER A 627 24.98 19.15 15.98
C SER A 627 26.49 19.23 16.21
N LYS A 628 26.93 19.06 17.47
CA LYS A 628 28.32 18.67 17.75
C LYS A 628 28.32 17.36 18.52
N SER A 629 28.83 16.34 17.84
CA SER A 629 29.14 15.03 18.39
C SER A 629 29.94 15.15 19.67
N LYS A 630 29.40 14.63 20.78
CA LYS A 630 30.21 14.14 21.89
C LYS A 630 29.92 12.67 22.06
N LYS A 631 30.90 11.84 21.66
CA LYS A 631 31.08 10.48 22.18
C LYS A 631 30.99 10.55 23.70
N LEU A 632 30.05 9.85 24.32
CA LEU A 632 30.11 9.51 25.74
C LEU A 632 29.47 8.13 25.95
N SER A 633 30.15 7.41 26.83
CA SER A 633 30.19 5.99 27.10
C SER A 633 28.95 5.42 27.78
N ASN A 634 28.82 4.10 27.68
CA ASN A 634 27.89 3.23 28.41
C ASN A 634 27.68 3.64 29.88
N GLY A 635 26.42 3.76 30.27
CA GLY A 635 25.98 3.89 31.66
C GLY A 635 24.50 4.25 31.76
N ASN A 636 23.67 3.26 32.14
CA ASN A 636 22.32 3.36 32.71
C ASN A 636 21.39 4.49 32.22
N ARG A 637 20.49 4.15 31.29
CA ARG A 637 19.29 4.96 31.01
C ARG A 637 18.25 4.76 32.10
N SER A 638 18.38 5.51 33.19
CA SER A 638 17.24 5.91 34.01
C SER A 638 16.53 7.09 33.35
N SER A 639 15.21 7.04 33.36
CA SER A 639 14.25 8.06 32.93
C SER A 639 14.67 9.50 33.25
N VAL A 640 14.91 10.30 32.21
CA VAL A 640 14.78 11.76 32.28
C VAL A 640 13.98 12.19 31.05
N ALA A 641 12.76 12.64 31.31
CA ALA A 641 11.88 13.28 30.36
C ALA A 641 12.51 14.62 29.91
N GLY A 642 12.93 14.69 28.65
CA GLY A 642 13.19 15.95 27.95
C GLY A 642 11.92 16.33 27.19
N GLY A 643 11.39 17.53 27.45
CA GLY A 643 10.11 18.00 26.92
C GLY A 643 10.03 17.96 25.39
N SER A 644 8.85 17.58 24.89
CA SER A 644 8.51 17.56 23.47
C SER A 644 8.68 18.94 22.85
N LYS A 645 9.57 19.08 21.86
CA LYS A 645 9.63 20.25 21.01
C LYS A 645 8.78 20.01 19.78
N GLY A 646 7.69 20.74 19.59
CA GLY A 646 7.11 20.81 18.25
C GLY A 646 5.61 21.03 18.19
N LEU A 647 4.86 19.92 18.19
CA LEU A 647 3.44 19.89 17.81
C LEU A 647 2.60 19.17 18.86
N SER A 648 1.40 19.69 19.12
CA SER A 648 0.34 19.05 19.90
C SER A 648 -0.89 18.74 19.04
N LEU A 649 -1.52 17.60 19.31
CA LEU A 649 -2.77 17.19 18.66
C LEU A 649 -3.92 18.04 19.19
N LYS A 650 -4.60 18.77 18.30
CA LYS A 650 -5.72 19.66 18.67
C LYS A 650 -7.07 19.04 18.40
N THR A 651 -7.24 18.41 17.24
CA THR A 651 -8.48 17.71 16.89
C THR A 651 -8.23 16.57 15.92
N SER A 652 -9.13 15.60 15.94
CA SER A 652 -9.16 14.45 15.04
C SER A 652 -10.55 14.29 14.48
N LEU A 653 -10.64 14.02 13.19
CA LEU A 653 -11.87 13.91 12.46
C LEU A 653 -11.92 12.56 11.75
N SER A 654 -12.81 11.68 12.21
CA SER A 654 -12.89 10.32 11.68
C SER A 654 -13.43 10.29 10.27
N ARG A 655 -12.80 9.46 9.44
CA ARG A 655 -13.10 9.28 8.02
C ARG A 655 -13.01 7.80 7.65
N GLN A 656 -13.78 7.41 6.65
CA GLN A 656 -13.73 6.05 6.12
C GLN A 656 -12.95 6.12 4.80
N HIS A 657 -11.79 5.46 4.75
CA HIS A 657 -10.95 5.35 3.55
C HIS A 657 -10.69 6.70 2.85
N LEU A 658 -10.02 7.61 3.56
CA LEU A 658 -9.55 8.90 3.05
C LEU A 658 -8.35 8.68 2.13
N VAL A 659 -8.49 9.07 0.87
CA VAL A 659 -7.52 8.79 -0.20
C VAL A 659 -6.64 10.01 -0.50
N HIS A 660 -7.23 11.20 -0.48
CA HIS A 660 -6.53 12.44 -0.79
C HIS A 660 -7.15 13.63 -0.06
N VAL A 661 -6.31 14.57 0.32
CA VAL A 661 -6.70 15.87 0.88
C VAL A 661 -5.93 16.94 0.14
N SER A 662 -6.66 17.84 -0.48
CA SER A 662 -6.12 18.96 -1.24
C SER A 662 -6.77 20.26 -0.80
N ARG A 663 -6.04 21.36 -0.98
CA ARG A 663 -6.51 22.69 -0.61
C ARG A 663 -7.05 23.39 -1.85
N LEU A 664 -8.25 23.97 -1.73
CA LEU A 664 -8.90 24.73 -2.80
C LEU A 664 -8.69 26.24 -2.62
N SER A 665 -8.73 26.70 -1.37
CA SER A 665 -8.41 28.07 -0.97
C SER A 665 -7.81 28.03 0.44
N PRO A 666 -7.25 29.13 0.97
CA PRO A 666 -6.71 29.14 2.32
C PRO A 666 -7.66 28.56 3.38
N ASN A 667 -8.98 28.73 3.20
CA ASN A 667 -10.03 28.29 4.11
C ASN A 667 -10.86 27.10 3.60
N GLU A 668 -10.64 26.61 2.37
CA GLU A 668 -11.39 25.50 1.76
C GLU A 668 -10.49 24.28 1.52
N LEU A 669 -10.90 23.12 2.05
CA LEU A 669 -10.26 21.82 1.84
C LEU A 669 -11.21 20.88 1.09
N VAL A 670 -10.65 20.02 0.26
CA VAL A 670 -11.36 18.97 -0.48
C VAL A 670 -10.82 17.62 -0.03
N ASN A 671 -11.70 16.78 0.50
CA ASN A 671 -11.38 15.43 0.91
C ASN A 671 -11.98 14.44 -0.08
N VAL A 672 -11.15 13.57 -0.64
CA VAL A 672 -11.60 12.45 -1.47
C VAL A 672 -11.59 11.19 -0.60
N SER A 673 -12.76 10.59 -0.41
CA SER A 673 -12.97 9.41 0.44
C SER A 673 -13.83 8.36 -0.24
N ILE A 674 -13.67 7.10 0.17
CA ILE A 674 -14.42 5.96 -0.37
C ILE A 674 -15.25 5.32 0.75
N SER A 675 -16.54 5.09 0.55
CA SER A 675 -17.30 4.28 1.52
C SER A 675 -17.01 2.79 1.27
N THR A 676 -16.86 1.98 2.33
CA THR A 676 -16.67 0.53 2.16
C THR A 676 -17.87 -0.10 1.44
N ASN A 677 -19.07 0.45 1.59
CA ASN A 677 -20.24 -0.03 0.87
C ASN A 677 -20.11 0.23 -0.64
N ASN A 678 -19.62 1.40 -1.06
CA ASN A 678 -19.38 1.70 -2.48
C ASN A 678 -18.24 0.84 -3.05
N LEU A 679 -17.18 0.62 -2.27
CA LEU A 679 -16.06 -0.25 -2.66
C LEU A 679 -16.54 -1.68 -2.91
N LEU A 680 -17.43 -2.21 -2.08
CA LEU A 680 -17.89 -3.60 -2.18
C LEU A 680 -19.14 -3.78 -3.06
N ALA A 681 -19.80 -2.70 -3.47
CA ALA A 681 -21.02 -2.73 -4.28
C ALA A 681 -20.88 -3.53 -5.61
N PRO A 682 -19.71 -3.49 -6.31
CA PRO A 682 -19.52 -4.26 -7.54
C PRO A 682 -19.42 -5.79 -7.32
N LEU A 683 -19.17 -6.24 -6.09
CA LEU A 683 -19.03 -7.65 -5.78
C LEU A 683 -20.40 -8.30 -5.59
N PRO A 684 -20.49 -9.63 -5.74
CA PRO A 684 -21.67 -10.37 -5.32
C PRO A 684 -22.06 -10.03 -3.88
N PRO A 685 -23.36 -10.10 -3.51
CA PRO A 685 -23.78 -9.85 -2.15
C PRO A 685 -22.95 -10.67 -1.15
N PRO A 686 -22.47 -10.05 -0.06
CA PRO A 686 -21.65 -10.74 0.92
C PRO A 686 -22.45 -11.86 1.60
N TYR A 687 -21.73 -12.85 2.12
CA TYR A 687 -22.34 -13.97 2.84
C TYR A 687 -23.08 -13.45 4.08
N ARG A 688 -24.40 -13.65 4.10
CA ARG A 688 -25.24 -13.24 5.23
C ARG A 688 -25.35 -14.36 6.25
N ARG A 689 -25.10 -14.03 7.52
CA ARG A 689 -25.34 -14.92 8.65
C ARG A 689 -26.35 -14.27 9.60
N LYS A 690 -27.31 -15.05 10.08
CA LYS A 690 -28.21 -14.60 11.16
C LYS A 690 -27.36 -14.34 12.41
N LYS A 691 -27.29 -13.09 12.85
CA LYS A 691 -26.82 -12.75 14.21
C LYS A 691 -28.04 -12.86 15.13
N PHE A 692 -27.99 -13.80 16.08
CA PHE A 692 -29.02 -13.88 17.12
C PHE A 692 -28.71 -12.83 18.20
N GLY A 693 -29.73 -12.07 18.63
CA GLY A 693 -29.62 -11.12 19.75
C GLY A 693 -29.02 -9.74 19.44
N ALA A 694 -28.94 -9.33 18.17
CA ALA A 694 -28.68 -7.93 17.83
C ALA A 694 -30.02 -7.19 17.71
N SER A 695 -30.36 -6.40 18.74
CA SER A 695 -31.47 -5.43 18.72
C SER A 695 -31.10 -4.21 17.91
#